data_AF-A0AAD2FZ54-F1
#
_entry.id   AF-A0AAD2FZ54-F1
#
_cell.length_a   1.000
_cell.length_b   1.000
_cell.length_c   1.000
_cell.angle_alpha   90.00
_cell.angle_beta   90.00
_cell.angle_gamma   90.00
#
_symmetry.space_group_name_H-M   'P 1'
#
loop_
_entity.id
_entity.type
_entity.pdbx_description
1 polymer ?
#
loop_
_entity_poly.entity_id
_entity_poly.type
_entity_poly.pdbx_seq_one_letter_code
_entity_poly.pdbx_strand_id
1 'polypeptide(L)'
;MVVDPAIESRRCKDYDIPIDKSNKNTPESIDNRKCKAYDIPIENRKCKDYDIPIEYRKCEANDTNMNKDCDDKKYKDNASSIKEKASAKGCGNSNSDPHESSVISKDEIASRVIKEGVTRDQIEEEIKSFLQVPFRWQNEVRSFWTICLFLTRLRCPPWVDLHPGFLMRGMYFFPVVGTLVGLAMAISFDFFHQSLGFPPTIAAAISTAAGWAATNCFHEDGLCDSADGLGGGWRPDQILKIMTDSRVGTYGCATFCLYTIAKVQLLAALGESCWEFGASRGAGPAMVVSQSVGRIAAPYLLRLFDYIDDENGPKSSFYAFLKSAKYLVSWPRAILGIAFGSTIALVVFGPEVALLVIPSVLALAHLSGRYGRIRMGGVMGDFLGAVICLSEILVLCCLLFVQSHDSVVSGLKQMMQGAAFVRFLLYILAREAWTRIANEFPNPASASQKKKGTEGEATIQEKPKSTEPKDNAPKQKANEILANPKSTFQERLTAVQSYLDVLAKPVGSLGTLEAWAARLAALHRSLSPNVDRVACLIFAGDHGVAAPKAQGGEECSAYPQAVTKSVLLGLHREVAGASVLAKGNNVDLRVVDVGVILGDDQGPFENSSVVKVSSRKLLHGTQNFCVEPAMSEAECERCMIVGRKSLNEFVEETSAKAVVLGEIGIGNTTSSSALIAIMTSKSAREVCGGGAFVTKEASQEVILKKIDVVERALSRHFGANASRQVNVQGLEALAKLGGAEIASLVGAFLEASTREIPVLVDGFIATAAALVAVAISPNVCNVLFFTSQSAEIGQRAALEKIQEIATANELPIDNIPALSMGLRMGEGTAALLAVPILRSSANVLSDMATIQDILS
;
A
#
# COMPACT_ATOMS: atom_id res chain seq x y z
N MET A 1 40.07 34.27 -36.01
CA MET A 1 40.74 33.09 -36.61
C MET A 1 39.59 32.21 -37.11
N VAL A 2 39.25 32.16 -38.41
CA VAL A 2 40.05 31.74 -39.58
C VAL A 2 40.57 30.32 -39.29
N VAL A 3 40.11 29.25 -39.96
CA VAL A 3 40.31 28.89 -41.39
C VAL A 3 39.12 28.11 -42.01
N ASP A 4 38.99 28.19 -43.34
CA ASP A 4 37.95 27.67 -44.29
C ASP A 4 38.59 27.64 -45.73
N PRO A 5 38.10 26.99 -46.83
CA PRO A 5 36.99 26.04 -47.09
C PRO A 5 37.36 24.73 -47.86
N ALA A 6 36.39 23.80 -48.07
CA ALA A 6 36.22 23.02 -49.33
C ALA A 6 34.84 22.27 -49.39
N ILE A 7 33.84 22.58 -50.24
CA ILE A 7 33.73 22.47 -51.74
C ILE A 7 33.43 21.01 -52.17
N GLU A 8 32.42 20.64 -52.99
CA GLU A 8 31.57 21.26 -54.04
C GLU A 8 30.16 20.53 -54.08
N SER A 9 29.05 20.92 -54.74
CA SER A 9 28.90 21.62 -56.03
C SER A 9 27.47 22.14 -56.38
N ARG A 10 27.42 23.23 -57.19
CA ARG A 10 26.40 23.62 -58.22
C ARG A 10 24.93 23.91 -57.81
N ARG A 11 24.20 24.88 -58.39
CA ARG A 11 24.49 26.11 -59.20
C ARG A 11 23.16 26.87 -59.46
N CYS A 12 23.15 28.21 -59.38
CA CYS A 12 22.22 29.16 -60.07
C CYS A 12 20.69 29.04 -59.75
N LYS A 13 19.79 30.03 -59.91
CA LYS A 13 19.69 31.50 -60.17
C LYS A 13 18.17 31.85 -59.98
N ASP A 14 17.63 33.05 -59.74
CA ASP A 14 18.06 34.46 -59.57
C ASP A 14 16.94 35.21 -58.75
N TYR A 15 17.26 36.37 -58.13
CA TYR A 15 16.51 37.65 -57.93
C TYR A 15 14.94 37.75 -58.02
N ASP A 16 14.19 38.60 -57.29
CA ASP A 16 14.47 39.88 -56.60
C ASP A 16 13.30 40.36 -55.68
N ILE A 17 13.53 41.46 -54.95
CA ILE A 17 12.69 42.09 -53.90
C ILE A 17 11.95 43.34 -54.48
N PRO A 18 10.75 43.77 -54.01
CA PRO A 18 10.74 44.88 -53.05
C PRO A 18 9.61 44.89 -51.98
N ILE A 19 9.97 45.50 -50.85
CA ILE A 19 9.09 46.00 -49.78
C ILE A 19 8.53 47.38 -50.20
N ASP A 20 7.30 47.72 -49.82
CA ASP A 20 6.88 49.13 -49.72
C ASP A 20 6.13 49.42 -48.39
N LYS A 21 6.19 50.68 -47.94
CA LYS A 21 5.64 51.20 -46.68
C LYS A 21 4.72 52.39 -46.97
N SER A 22 3.48 52.42 -46.47
CA SER A 22 2.82 53.71 -46.18
C SER A 22 1.59 53.66 -45.24
N ASN A 23 1.47 54.74 -44.46
CA ASN A 23 0.29 55.36 -43.84
C ASN A 23 -0.63 54.64 -42.83
N LYS A 24 -0.33 54.93 -41.55
CA LYS A 24 -1.19 55.65 -40.58
C LYS A 24 -2.66 55.95 -40.99
N ASN A 25 -3.62 55.50 -40.16
CA ASN A 25 -4.47 56.36 -39.30
C ASN A 25 -5.62 55.56 -38.64
N THR A 26 -5.90 55.86 -37.37
CA THR A 26 -7.17 55.57 -36.63
C THR A 26 -8.08 56.83 -36.67
N PRO A 27 -9.35 56.86 -36.20
CA PRO A 27 -10.11 55.88 -35.38
C PRO A 27 -11.57 55.64 -35.86
N GLU A 28 -12.45 55.21 -34.93
CA GLU A 28 -13.94 55.22 -34.94
C GLU A 28 -14.74 53.92 -35.21
N SER A 29 -15.10 53.25 -34.10
CA SER A 29 -16.46 52.92 -33.62
C SER A 29 -17.58 52.29 -34.50
N ILE A 30 -18.45 51.56 -33.79
CA ILE A 30 -19.85 51.14 -34.08
C ILE A 30 -20.08 49.69 -34.58
N ASP A 31 -20.43 48.87 -33.59
CA ASP A 31 -21.61 48.00 -33.45
C ASP A 31 -22.03 46.96 -34.54
N ASN A 32 -22.47 45.83 -34.00
CA ASN A 32 -23.02 44.62 -34.59
C ASN A 32 -23.99 44.78 -35.78
N ARG A 33 -23.85 43.91 -36.80
CA ARG A 33 -24.76 42.77 -37.08
C ARG A 33 -24.51 42.10 -38.45
N LYS A 34 -24.93 40.82 -38.55
CA LYS A 34 -25.14 40.02 -39.78
C LYS A 34 -23.88 39.64 -40.60
N CYS A 35 -23.29 38.49 -40.26
CA CYS A 35 -22.66 37.65 -41.29
C CYS A 35 -23.73 36.77 -41.96
N LYS A 36 -23.82 36.84 -43.30
CA LYS A 36 -24.45 35.80 -44.13
C LYS A 36 -23.62 35.62 -45.40
N ALA A 37 -23.16 34.37 -45.58
CA ALA A 37 -22.79 33.68 -46.82
C ALA A 37 -22.09 34.46 -47.96
N TYR A 38 -20.88 34.00 -48.30
CA TYR A 38 -20.48 33.81 -49.70
C TYR A 38 -19.75 32.45 -49.82
N ASP A 39 -20.21 31.60 -50.73
CA ASP A 39 -19.55 30.36 -51.17
C ASP A 39 -18.28 30.68 -51.99
N ILE A 40 -17.35 29.75 -52.28
CA ILE A 40 -17.26 28.83 -53.45
C ILE A 40 -15.81 28.25 -53.39
N PRO A 41 -15.40 27.09 -53.97
CA PRO A 41 -15.87 25.70 -53.87
C PRO A 41 -14.76 24.71 -53.39
N ILE A 42 -15.09 23.46 -53.03
CA ILE A 42 -14.13 22.33 -53.16
C ILE A 42 -14.86 21.09 -53.69
N GLU A 43 -14.47 20.64 -54.89
CA GLU A 43 -14.94 19.36 -55.44
C GLU A 43 -14.07 18.18 -54.94
N ASN A 44 -14.75 17.23 -54.31
CA ASN A 44 -14.57 15.78 -54.47
C ASN A 44 -13.15 15.19 -54.44
N ARG A 45 -12.72 14.73 -53.25
CA ARG A 45 -12.34 13.31 -53.09
C ARG A 45 -13.01 12.71 -51.84
N LYS A 46 -13.53 11.49 -52.01
CA LYS A 46 -14.41 10.80 -51.07
C LYS A 46 -13.65 10.26 -49.85
N CYS A 47 -14.16 10.53 -48.66
CA CYS A 47 -14.03 9.66 -47.49
C CYS A 47 -15.43 9.18 -47.09
N LYS A 48 -15.58 7.90 -46.74
CA LYS A 48 -16.87 7.27 -46.45
C LYS A 48 -17.24 7.41 -44.98
N ASP A 49 -18.48 7.82 -44.75
CA ASP A 49 -19.47 7.31 -43.78
C ASP A 49 -18.94 6.67 -42.48
N TYR A 50 -19.21 7.34 -41.36
CA TYR A 50 -19.43 6.74 -40.05
C TYR A 50 -20.58 7.48 -39.34
N ASP A 51 -21.81 7.26 -39.81
CA ASP A 51 -23.02 7.57 -39.04
C ASP A 51 -23.38 6.36 -38.17
N ILE A 52 -23.59 6.59 -36.87
CA ILE A 52 -24.26 5.64 -35.96
C ILE A 52 -25.45 6.37 -35.34
N PRO A 53 -26.70 6.05 -35.71
CA PRO A 53 -27.87 6.67 -35.10
C PRO A 53 -28.17 6.04 -33.73
N ILE A 54 -28.26 6.88 -32.70
CA ILE A 54 -28.73 6.48 -31.36
C ILE A 54 -30.25 6.71 -31.29
N GLU A 55 -31.03 5.65 -31.47
CA GLU A 55 -32.49 5.71 -31.27
C GLU A 55 -32.85 5.70 -29.77
N TYR A 56 -33.48 6.78 -29.31
CA TYR A 56 -34.08 6.85 -27.97
C TYR A 56 -35.45 6.15 -27.95
N ARG A 57 -35.55 5.00 -27.28
CA ARG A 57 -36.86 4.45 -26.84
C ARG A 57 -37.26 5.04 -25.49
N LYS A 58 -38.30 5.87 -25.49
CA LYS A 58 -39.07 6.17 -24.27
C LYS A 58 -39.84 4.92 -23.84
N CYS A 59 -39.73 4.54 -22.57
CA CYS A 59 -40.74 3.73 -21.90
C CYS A 59 -41.62 4.68 -21.07
N GLU A 60 -42.91 4.75 -21.40
CA GLU A 60 -43.89 5.50 -20.62
C GLU A 60 -44.34 4.68 -19.41
N ALA A 61 -44.55 5.36 -18.28
CA ALA A 61 -45.05 4.76 -17.06
C ALA A 61 -46.58 4.67 -17.07
N ASN A 62 -47.14 3.68 -16.38
CA ASN A 62 -48.54 3.68 -15.93
C ASN A 62 -48.64 3.03 -14.55
N ASP A 63 -49.37 3.71 -13.66
CA ASP A 63 -50.15 3.17 -12.52
C ASP A 63 -49.43 2.40 -11.39
N THR A 64 -49.79 2.52 -10.09
CA THR A 64 -50.94 3.22 -9.47
C THR A 64 -50.65 3.68 -8.02
N ASN A 65 -51.46 4.64 -7.56
CA ASN A 65 -51.75 5.09 -6.18
C ASN A 65 -51.28 4.23 -4.98
N MET A 66 -50.73 4.90 -3.95
CA MET A 66 -51.30 4.86 -2.58
C MET A 66 -50.96 6.10 -1.72
N ASN A 67 -52.02 6.70 -1.16
CA ASN A 67 -52.18 7.39 0.15
C ASN A 67 -51.06 7.23 1.22
N LYS A 68 -50.91 8.10 2.23
CA LYS A 68 -51.33 9.50 2.53
C LYS A 68 -50.78 9.87 3.94
N ASP A 69 -50.71 11.17 4.26
CA ASP A 69 -50.79 11.80 5.60
C ASP A 69 -49.89 11.30 6.78
N CYS A 70 -49.03 12.18 7.34
CA CYS A 70 -49.02 12.56 8.78
C CYS A 70 -47.85 13.49 9.20
N ASP A 71 -48.15 14.78 9.31
CA ASP A 71 -47.85 15.72 10.40
C ASP A 71 -46.56 15.66 11.28
N ASP A 72 -45.73 16.68 11.08
CA ASP A 72 -45.56 17.87 11.97
C ASP A 72 -44.87 17.83 13.37
N LYS A 73 -43.88 18.75 13.50
CA LYS A 73 -43.55 19.64 14.65
C LYS A 73 -42.64 19.25 15.85
N LYS A 74 -41.72 20.21 16.08
CA LYS A 74 -41.08 20.68 17.35
C LYS A 74 -40.05 19.74 18.00
N TYR A 75 -38.86 20.21 18.38
CA TYR A 75 -38.63 21.37 19.25
C TYR A 75 -37.41 22.23 18.87
N LYS A 76 -37.48 23.52 19.22
CA LYS A 76 -36.40 24.51 19.21
C LYS A 76 -36.21 25.05 20.64
N ASP A 77 -35.18 25.88 20.80
CA ASP A 77 -34.89 26.73 21.97
C ASP A 77 -34.29 25.96 23.16
N ASN A 78 -33.29 26.45 23.90
CA ASN A 78 -32.76 27.81 24.02
C ASN A 78 -31.23 27.85 24.16
N ALA A 79 -30.62 28.91 23.62
CA ALA A 79 -29.27 29.33 23.98
C ALA A 79 -29.32 30.71 24.65
N SER A 80 -28.52 30.88 25.71
CA SER A 80 -28.00 32.12 26.31
C SER A 80 -28.24 32.24 27.83
N SER A 81 -27.14 32.40 28.58
CA SER A 81 -27.03 33.47 29.59
C SER A 81 -25.58 33.63 30.08
N ILE A 82 -25.20 34.90 30.29
CA ILE A 82 -24.12 35.39 31.17
C ILE A 82 -22.65 35.23 30.70
N LYS A 83 -22.11 36.36 30.22
CA LYS A 83 -20.68 36.74 30.33
C LYS A 83 -20.41 37.44 31.67
N GLU A 84 -19.12 37.54 32.00
CA GLU A 84 -18.46 38.47 32.95
C GLU A 84 -18.09 37.96 34.38
N LYS A 85 -16.81 37.60 34.60
CA LYS A 85 -15.80 38.52 35.21
C LYS A 85 -14.40 37.93 35.40
N ALA A 86 -13.40 38.76 35.07
CA ALA A 86 -12.08 38.94 35.69
C ALA A 86 -11.21 37.74 36.17
N SER A 87 -10.12 37.50 35.43
CA SER A 87 -8.72 37.58 35.90
C SER A 87 -8.41 37.31 37.40
N ALA A 88 -7.84 36.15 37.70
CA ALA A 88 -6.82 35.98 38.76
C ALA A 88 -5.88 34.80 38.45
N LYS A 89 -4.59 34.91 38.81
CA LYS A 89 -3.62 33.80 38.74
C LYS A 89 -3.77 32.89 39.98
N GLY A 90 -3.66 31.58 39.81
CA GLY A 90 -3.48 30.64 40.92
C GLY A 90 -3.65 29.18 40.50
N CYS A 91 -2.77 28.29 40.98
CA CYS A 91 -2.80 26.86 40.69
C CYS A 91 -4.00 26.14 41.33
N GLY A 92 -4.45 25.04 40.71
CA GLY A 92 -5.11 23.94 41.43
C GLY A 92 -6.38 23.38 40.79
N ASN A 93 -6.28 22.14 40.30
CA ASN A 93 -7.34 21.13 40.08
C ASN A 93 -8.76 21.54 39.67
N SER A 94 -9.25 20.94 38.58
CA SER A 94 -10.62 20.39 38.58
C SER A 94 -10.78 19.14 37.71
N ASN A 95 -11.33 18.11 38.35
CA ASN A 95 -12.30 17.12 37.86
C ASN A 95 -12.10 16.47 36.48
N SER A 96 -11.58 15.22 36.52
CA SER A 96 -11.87 14.19 35.52
C SER A 96 -13.30 13.64 35.70
N ASP A 97 -14.05 13.50 34.61
CA ASP A 97 -15.26 12.67 34.60
C ASP A 97 -14.91 11.19 34.81
N PRO A 98 -15.67 10.42 35.60
CA PRO A 98 -15.30 9.06 36.02
C PRO A 98 -15.71 7.94 35.06
N HIS A 99 -16.07 8.26 33.80
CA HIS A 99 -16.54 7.28 32.82
C HIS A 99 -15.97 7.51 31.40
N GLU A 100 -14.67 7.32 31.25
CA GLU A 100 -14.10 7.03 29.92
C GLU A 100 -13.18 5.80 29.96
N SER A 101 -13.14 5.08 28.83
CA SER A 101 -12.80 3.65 28.77
C SER A 101 -11.33 3.31 28.96
N SER A 102 -11.06 2.05 29.31
CA SER A 102 -9.74 1.48 29.63
C SER A 102 -8.81 1.28 28.42
N VAL A 103 -8.54 2.35 27.66
CA VAL A 103 -7.60 2.35 26.53
C VAL A 103 -6.64 3.53 26.69
N ILE A 104 -5.34 3.23 26.79
CA ILE A 104 -4.27 4.24 26.79
C ILE A 104 -4.42 5.08 25.52
N SER A 105 -4.44 6.41 25.63
CA SER A 105 -4.74 7.25 24.47
C SER A 105 -3.65 7.12 23.40
N LYS A 106 -4.02 7.33 22.13
CA LYS A 106 -3.05 7.28 21.03
C LYS A 106 -1.93 8.31 21.22
N ASP A 107 -2.23 9.44 21.86
CA ASP A 107 -1.27 10.50 22.16
C ASP A 107 -0.34 10.12 23.32
N GLU A 108 -0.83 9.37 24.30
CA GLU A 108 -0.02 8.80 25.39
C GLU A 108 0.89 7.66 24.91
N ILE A 109 0.51 6.94 23.84
CA ILE A 109 1.40 5.98 23.16
C ILE A 109 2.42 6.72 22.28
N ALA A 110 1.98 7.69 21.47
CA ALA A 110 2.84 8.44 20.56
C ALA A 110 3.92 9.26 21.28
N SER A 111 3.57 9.89 22.42
CA SER A 111 4.51 10.66 23.25
C SER A 111 5.58 9.81 23.95
N ARG A 112 5.47 8.47 23.91
CA ARG A 112 6.44 7.50 24.48
C ARG A 112 7.34 6.84 23.43
N VAL A 113 7.14 7.13 22.14
CA VAL A 113 8.00 6.66 21.04
C VAL A 113 9.08 7.71 20.73
N ILE A 114 10.25 7.26 20.28
CA ILE A 114 11.40 8.12 19.95
C ILE A 114 10.96 9.25 19.00
N LYS A 115 11.35 10.49 19.34
CA LYS A 115 11.05 11.70 18.55
C LYS A 115 11.45 11.52 17.09
N GLU A 116 10.59 11.94 16.16
CA GLU A 116 10.93 11.97 14.75
C GLU A 116 12.16 12.86 14.49
N GLY A 117 13.11 12.38 13.69
CA GLY A 117 14.35 13.10 13.33
C GLY A 117 15.65 12.60 13.99
N VAL A 118 15.63 11.51 14.77
CA VAL A 118 16.87 10.92 15.33
C VAL A 118 17.70 10.20 14.25
N THR A 119 18.99 10.51 14.15
CA THR A 119 19.90 9.91 13.15
C THR A 119 20.45 8.54 13.59
N ARG A 120 20.95 7.72 12.63
CA ARG A 120 21.60 6.44 12.95
C ARG A 120 22.78 6.62 13.92
N ASP A 121 23.54 7.70 13.81
CA ASP A 121 24.66 8.01 14.72
C ASP A 121 24.20 8.30 16.15
N GLN A 122 23.09 9.03 16.32
CA GLN A 122 22.49 9.31 17.63
C GLN A 122 21.97 8.03 18.30
N ILE A 123 21.37 7.11 17.52
CA ILE A 123 20.98 5.77 18.00
C ILE A 123 22.22 5.00 18.48
N GLU A 124 23.33 5.02 17.73
CA GLU A 124 24.56 4.36 18.17
C GLU A 124 25.16 4.98 19.44
N GLU A 125 25.19 6.30 19.58
CA GLU A 125 25.67 6.98 20.79
C GLU A 125 24.80 6.66 22.01
N GLU A 126 23.48 6.68 21.83
CA GLU A 126 22.53 6.32 22.88
C GLU A 126 22.75 4.88 23.35
N ILE A 127 22.86 3.91 22.44
CA ILE A 127 23.07 2.52 22.83
C ILE A 127 24.50 2.30 23.40
N LYS A 128 25.52 3.02 22.92
CA LYS A 128 26.85 3.05 23.57
C LYS A 128 26.74 3.51 25.04
N SER A 129 25.87 4.46 25.35
CA SER A 129 25.59 4.84 26.75
C SER A 129 24.98 3.67 27.55
N PHE A 130 24.01 2.94 27.00
CA PHE A 130 23.42 1.76 27.66
C PHE A 130 24.43 0.63 27.93
N LEU A 131 25.44 0.48 27.06
CA LEU A 131 26.56 -0.47 27.24
C LEU A 131 27.58 -0.01 28.29
N GLN A 132 27.85 1.28 28.37
CA GLN A 132 28.85 1.85 29.29
C GLN A 132 28.33 2.03 30.73
N VAL A 133 27.01 2.06 30.94
CA VAL A 133 26.42 2.21 32.28
C VAL A 133 26.64 0.92 33.10
N PRO A 134 27.38 0.97 34.23
CA PRO A 134 27.59 -0.19 35.10
C PRO A 134 26.27 -0.68 35.69
N PHE A 135 26.27 -1.92 36.22
CA PHE A 135 25.08 -2.51 36.82
C PHE A 135 24.50 -1.61 37.92
N ARG A 136 23.24 -1.18 37.73
CA ARG A 136 22.47 -0.37 38.69
C ARG A 136 21.11 -1.00 38.86
N TRP A 137 20.75 -1.35 40.09
CA TRP A 137 19.48 -1.99 40.44
C TRP A 137 18.26 -1.24 39.88
N GLN A 138 18.26 0.09 39.97
CA GLN A 138 17.22 0.98 39.42
C GLN A 138 16.94 0.71 37.93
N ASN A 139 17.98 0.43 37.14
CA ASN A 139 17.83 0.18 35.70
C ASN A 139 17.22 -1.20 35.43
N GLU A 140 17.50 -2.21 36.25
CA GLU A 140 16.86 -3.53 36.11
C GLU A 140 15.40 -3.49 36.59
N VAL A 141 15.10 -2.73 37.65
CA VAL A 141 13.70 -2.49 38.10
C VAL A 141 12.90 -1.75 37.03
N ARG A 142 13.47 -0.71 36.38
CA ARG A 142 12.83 -0.06 35.23
C ARG A 142 12.67 -1.02 34.05
N SER A 143 13.69 -1.85 33.75
CA SER A 143 13.61 -2.86 32.68
C SER A 143 12.48 -3.87 32.93
N PHE A 144 12.36 -4.39 34.16
CA PHE A 144 11.27 -5.30 34.55
C PHE A 144 9.89 -4.67 34.31
N TRP A 145 9.66 -3.46 34.83
CA TRP A 145 8.38 -2.78 34.61
C TRP A 145 8.15 -2.38 33.15
N THR A 146 9.21 -2.12 32.37
CA THR A 146 9.11 -1.91 30.92
C THR A 146 8.59 -3.18 30.23
N ILE A 147 9.04 -4.37 30.65
CA ILE A 147 8.49 -5.65 30.13
C ILE A 147 7.05 -5.88 30.58
N CYS A 148 6.70 -5.55 31.83
CA CYS A 148 5.30 -5.61 32.29
C CYS A 148 4.39 -4.70 31.45
N LEU A 149 4.84 -3.47 31.14
CA LEU A 149 4.12 -2.51 30.31
C LEU A 149 4.02 -2.94 28.83
N PHE A 150 5.04 -3.65 28.33
CA PHE A 150 5.09 -4.15 26.95
C PHE A 150 4.24 -5.40 26.73
N LEU A 151 4.23 -6.34 27.69
CA LEU A 151 3.55 -7.64 27.55
C LEU A 151 2.15 -7.71 28.20
N THR A 152 1.73 -6.70 28.97
CA THR A 152 0.46 -6.76 29.71
C THR A 152 -0.27 -5.42 29.78
N ARG A 153 -1.60 -5.48 29.97
CA ARG A 153 -2.44 -4.33 30.30
C ARG A 153 -2.45 -3.98 31.81
N LEU A 154 -1.55 -4.55 32.62
CA LEU A 154 -1.48 -4.25 34.05
C LEU A 154 -0.96 -2.82 34.28
N ARG A 155 -1.55 -2.10 35.23
CA ARG A 155 -1.13 -0.73 35.56
C ARG A 155 0.31 -0.73 36.10
N CYS A 156 1.23 -0.26 35.27
CA CYS A 156 2.62 -0.04 35.65
C CYS A 156 2.80 1.33 36.35
N PRO A 157 3.86 1.52 37.15
CA PRO A 157 4.14 2.81 37.80
C PRO A 157 4.29 3.96 36.79
N PRO A 158 3.83 5.20 37.09
CA PRO A 158 3.82 6.31 36.12
C PRO A 158 5.18 6.76 35.60
N TRP A 159 6.27 6.40 36.28
CA TRP A 159 7.65 6.71 35.88
C TRP A 159 8.24 5.71 34.87
N VAL A 160 7.45 4.76 34.38
CA VAL A 160 7.85 3.70 33.43
C VAL A 160 7.39 4.05 32.02
N ASP A 161 8.32 3.98 31.08
CA ASP A 161 8.16 4.28 29.66
C ASP A 161 8.53 3.08 28.77
N LEU A 162 8.14 3.13 27.50
CA LEU A 162 8.39 2.06 26.51
C LEU A 162 9.73 2.24 25.78
N HIS A 163 10.76 2.64 26.53
CA HIS A 163 12.06 3.00 26.00
C HIS A 163 12.78 1.78 25.38
N PRO A 164 13.14 1.79 24.08
CA PRO A 164 13.69 0.61 23.39
C PRO A 164 14.95 0.01 24.03
N GLY A 165 15.85 0.84 24.57
CA GLY A 165 17.02 0.38 25.34
C GLY A 165 16.67 -0.42 26.61
N PHE A 166 15.65 0.00 27.38
CA PHE A 166 15.19 -0.73 28.57
C PHE A 166 14.36 -1.97 28.20
N LEU A 167 13.61 -1.93 27.09
CA LEU A 167 12.93 -3.08 26.50
C LEU A 167 13.93 -4.18 26.12
N MET A 168 14.98 -3.86 25.35
CA MET A 168 15.99 -4.84 24.94
C MET A 168 16.84 -5.34 26.11
N ARG A 169 17.24 -4.46 27.05
CA ARG A 169 17.90 -4.84 28.31
C ARG A 169 17.04 -5.78 29.16
N GLY A 170 15.72 -5.60 29.12
CA GLY A 170 14.72 -6.31 29.89
C GLY A 170 14.28 -7.66 29.34
N MET A 171 14.63 -8.04 28.10
CA MET A 171 14.13 -9.25 27.41
C MET A 171 14.24 -10.55 28.24
N TYR A 172 15.20 -10.66 29.17
CA TYR A 172 15.33 -11.81 30.07
C TYR A 172 14.25 -11.91 31.17
N PHE A 173 13.47 -10.86 31.40
CA PHE A 173 12.29 -10.87 32.27
C PHE A 173 11.04 -11.45 31.59
N PHE A 174 11.08 -11.78 30.29
CA PHE A 174 9.93 -12.36 29.59
C PHE A 174 9.39 -13.63 30.29
N PRO A 175 10.23 -14.63 30.68
CA PRO A 175 9.76 -15.77 31.49
C PRO A 175 9.16 -15.39 32.84
N VAL A 176 9.63 -14.32 33.49
CA VAL A 176 9.13 -13.83 34.78
C VAL A 176 7.72 -13.26 34.64
N VAL A 177 7.51 -12.38 33.67
CA VAL A 177 6.18 -11.83 33.36
C VAL A 177 5.25 -12.92 32.83
N GLY A 178 5.78 -13.88 32.06
CA GLY A 178 5.09 -15.11 31.68
C GLY A 178 4.55 -15.91 32.86
N THR A 179 5.36 -16.13 33.89
CA THR A 179 4.91 -16.80 35.13
C THR A 179 3.76 -16.05 35.80
N LEU A 180 3.80 -14.70 35.85
CA LEU A 180 2.72 -13.90 36.42
C LEU A 180 1.41 -14.00 35.61
N VAL A 181 1.50 -13.97 34.28
CA VAL A 181 0.34 -14.19 33.39
C VAL A 181 -0.21 -15.61 33.56
N GLY A 182 0.65 -16.62 33.57
CA GLY A 182 0.27 -18.02 33.77
C GLY A 182 -0.37 -18.28 35.14
N LEU A 183 0.07 -17.60 36.20
CA LEU A 183 -0.56 -17.66 37.52
C LEU A 183 -1.97 -17.05 37.49
N ALA A 184 -2.15 -15.90 36.83
CA ALA A 184 -3.48 -15.30 36.67
C ALA A 184 -4.44 -16.18 35.87
N MET A 185 -3.94 -16.82 34.80
CA MET A 185 -4.69 -17.81 34.01
C MET A 185 -5.05 -19.04 34.86
N ALA A 186 -4.11 -19.57 35.65
CA ALA A 186 -4.35 -20.72 36.51
C ALA A 186 -5.39 -20.43 37.60
N ILE A 187 -5.31 -19.27 38.27
CA ILE A 187 -6.31 -18.81 39.23
C ILE A 187 -7.70 -18.72 38.57
N SER A 188 -7.77 -18.22 37.33
CA SER A 188 -9.02 -18.18 36.56
C SER A 188 -9.55 -19.58 36.28
N PHE A 189 -8.71 -20.51 35.82
CA PHE A 189 -9.10 -21.89 35.55
C PHE A 189 -9.61 -22.60 36.80
N ASP A 190 -8.85 -22.56 37.89
CA ASP A 190 -9.16 -23.23 39.16
C ASP A 190 -10.47 -22.66 39.73
N PHE A 191 -10.68 -21.34 39.65
CA PHE A 191 -11.94 -20.71 40.08
C PHE A 191 -13.17 -21.20 39.27
N PHE A 192 -13.10 -21.21 37.94
CA PHE A 192 -14.24 -21.65 37.13
C PHE A 192 -14.46 -23.16 37.21
N HIS A 193 -13.40 -23.96 37.25
CA HIS A 193 -13.49 -25.42 37.26
C HIS A 193 -13.83 -25.97 38.65
N GLN A 194 -13.04 -25.64 39.68
CA GLN A 194 -13.18 -26.22 41.03
C GLN A 194 -14.24 -25.50 41.86
N SER A 195 -14.29 -24.17 41.83
CA SER A 195 -15.24 -23.40 42.67
C SER A 195 -16.64 -23.25 42.05
N LEU A 196 -16.73 -23.17 40.72
CA LEU A 196 -18.02 -23.03 40.00
C LEU A 196 -18.47 -24.29 39.26
N GLY A 197 -17.68 -25.37 39.27
CA GLY A 197 -18.05 -26.66 38.70
C GLY A 197 -18.16 -26.69 37.17
N PHE A 198 -17.56 -25.72 36.46
CA PHE A 198 -17.62 -25.70 35.00
C PHE A 198 -16.79 -26.86 34.40
N PRO A 199 -17.22 -27.45 33.26
CA PRO A 199 -16.43 -28.43 32.53
C PRO A 199 -15.00 -27.91 32.21
N PRO A 200 -13.96 -28.78 32.24
CA PRO A 200 -12.58 -28.37 31.98
C PRO A 200 -12.38 -27.60 30.67
N THR A 201 -13.13 -27.95 29.62
CA THR A 201 -13.13 -27.25 28.32
C THR A 201 -13.62 -25.80 28.43
N ILE A 202 -14.66 -25.55 29.21
CA ILE A 202 -15.23 -24.21 29.40
C ILE A 202 -14.30 -23.38 30.30
N ALA A 203 -13.80 -23.96 31.39
CA ALA A 203 -12.82 -23.30 32.25
C ALA A 203 -11.51 -22.96 31.51
N ALA A 204 -11.01 -23.86 30.65
CA ALA A 204 -9.85 -23.62 29.79
C ALA A 204 -10.09 -22.51 28.76
N ALA A 205 -11.29 -22.45 28.15
CA ALA A 205 -11.66 -21.38 27.23
C ALA A 205 -11.72 -20.01 27.93
N ILE A 206 -12.37 -19.92 29.09
CA ILE A 206 -12.47 -18.69 29.88
C ILE A 206 -11.08 -18.22 30.35
N SER A 207 -10.26 -19.13 30.88
CA SER A 207 -8.89 -18.81 31.31
C SER A 207 -7.99 -18.38 30.15
N THR A 208 -8.12 -19.00 28.97
CA THR A 208 -7.41 -18.57 27.76
C THR A 208 -7.83 -17.15 27.34
N ALA A 209 -9.13 -16.85 27.34
CA ALA A 209 -9.63 -15.50 27.06
C ALA A 209 -9.21 -14.46 28.12
N ALA A 210 -9.10 -14.85 29.39
CA ALA A 210 -8.57 -13.99 30.45
C ALA A 210 -7.07 -13.68 30.22
N GLY A 211 -6.29 -14.67 29.74
CA GLY A 211 -4.92 -14.48 29.28
C GLY A 211 -4.83 -13.45 28.16
N TRP A 212 -5.64 -13.58 27.11
CA TRP A 212 -5.73 -12.62 26.00
C TRP A 212 -6.09 -11.21 26.44
N ALA A 213 -7.05 -11.06 27.35
CA ALA A 213 -7.43 -9.78 27.91
C ALA A 213 -6.28 -9.14 28.73
N ALA A 214 -5.51 -9.96 29.46
CA ALA A 214 -4.35 -9.50 30.21
C ALA A 214 -3.17 -9.10 29.31
N THR A 215 -2.95 -9.78 28.17
CA THR A 215 -1.82 -9.54 27.26
C THR A 215 -2.15 -8.68 26.04
N ASN A 216 -3.42 -8.30 25.81
CA ASN A 216 -3.88 -7.68 24.56
C ASN A 216 -3.65 -8.57 23.31
N CYS A 217 -3.80 -9.90 23.44
CA CYS A 217 -3.49 -10.86 22.36
C CYS A 217 -2.07 -10.73 21.78
N PHE A 218 -1.10 -10.15 22.51
CA PHE A 218 0.15 -9.65 21.92
C PHE A 218 1.00 -10.69 21.17
N HIS A 219 1.02 -11.94 21.63
CA HIS A 219 1.74 -13.01 20.92
C HIS A 219 0.85 -13.69 19.88
N GLU A 220 -0.47 -13.73 20.12
CA GLU A 220 -1.47 -14.26 19.20
C GLU A 220 -1.63 -13.39 17.92
N ASP A 221 -1.47 -12.07 18.04
CA ASP A 221 -1.38 -11.11 16.93
C ASP A 221 -0.17 -11.49 16.05
N GLY A 222 1.02 -11.57 16.65
CA GLY A 222 2.23 -12.00 15.95
C GLY A 222 2.18 -13.42 15.39
N LEU A 223 1.39 -14.32 15.98
CA LEU A 223 1.09 -15.65 15.41
C LEU A 223 0.25 -15.53 14.13
N CYS A 224 -0.77 -14.66 14.10
CA CYS A 224 -1.58 -14.40 12.92
C CYS A 224 -0.73 -13.80 11.81
N ASP A 225 -0.03 -12.71 12.10
CA ASP A 225 0.80 -11.96 11.15
C ASP A 225 1.89 -12.86 10.56
N SER A 226 2.57 -13.65 11.40
CA SER A 226 3.57 -14.61 10.93
C SER A 226 2.97 -15.70 10.04
N ALA A 227 1.75 -16.17 10.32
CA ALA A 227 1.11 -17.19 9.50
C ALA A 227 0.65 -16.65 8.14
N ASP A 228 0.05 -15.46 8.10
CA ASP A 228 -0.28 -14.77 6.84
C ASP A 228 0.97 -14.39 6.05
N GLY A 229 1.99 -13.88 6.73
CA GLY A 229 3.30 -13.59 6.15
C GLY A 229 3.95 -14.81 5.50
N LEU A 230 4.14 -15.88 6.27
CA LEU A 230 4.89 -17.05 5.83
C LEU A 230 4.09 -17.99 4.92
N GLY A 231 2.75 -17.97 5.01
CA GLY A 231 1.84 -18.75 4.17
C GLY A 231 1.40 -18.04 2.89
N GLY A 232 1.20 -16.71 2.93
CA GLY A 232 0.84 -15.89 1.78
C GLY A 232 2.03 -15.27 1.03
N GLY A 233 3.18 -15.12 1.70
CA GLY A 233 4.38 -14.49 1.15
C GLY A 233 5.40 -15.49 0.59
N TRP A 234 5.80 -15.31 -0.66
CA TRP A 234 6.78 -16.18 -1.32
C TRP A 234 8.22 -15.69 -1.09
N ARG A 235 8.44 -14.38 -1.16
CA ARG A 235 9.75 -13.71 -0.99
C ARG A 235 9.85 -12.96 0.34
N PRO A 236 11.06 -12.72 0.88
CA PRO A 236 11.27 -11.98 2.14
C PRO A 236 10.52 -10.64 2.21
N ASP A 237 10.59 -9.83 1.14
CA ASP A 237 9.92 -8.52 1.05
C ASP A 237 8.40 -8.63 1.16
N GLN A 238 7.81 -9.64 0.51
CA GLN A 238 6.38 -9.89 0.55
C GLN A 238 5.93 -10.41 1.92
N ILE A 239 6.70 -11.33 2.52
CA ILE A 239 6.43 -11.87 3.87
C ILE A 239 6.40 -10.73 4.88
N LEU A 240 7.43 -9.89 4.91
CA LEU A 240 7.54 -8.76 5.84
C LEU A 240 6.43 -7.70 5.62
N LYS A 241 6.04 -7.45 4.36
CA LYS A 241 4.93 -6.54 4.04
C LYS A 241 3.58 -7.07 4.52
N ILE A 242 3.35 -8.38 4.44
CA ILE A 242 2.11 -8.99 4.96
C ILE A 242 2.13 -8.99 6.50
N MET A 243 3.28 -9.31 7.12
CA MET A 243 3.46 -9.26 8.60
C MET A 243 3.32 -7.87 9.22
N THR A 244 3.22 -6.81 8.41
CA THR A 244 3.06 -5.43 8.87
C THR A 244 1.70 -4.83 8.49
N ASP A 245 0.82 -5.61 7.85
CA ASP A 245 -0.57 -5.25 7.59
C ASP A 245 -1.41 -5.47 8.86
N SER A 246 -2.17 -4.48 9.30
CA SER A 246 -3.00 -4.56 10.51
C SER A 246 -4.29 -5.40 10.34
N ARG A 247 -4.34 -6.28 9.33
CA ARG A 247 -5.51 -7.07 8.94
C ARG A 247 -5.13 -8.54 8.94
N VAL A 248 -5.81 -9.31 9.78
CA VAL A 248 -5.68 -10.77 9.78
C VAL A 248 -6.24 -11.34 8.48
N GLY A 249 -5.43 -12.14 7.80
CA GLY A 249 -5.77 -12.88 6.59
C GLY A 249 -6.22 -14.31 6.86
N THR A 250 -6.29 -15.11 5.79
CA THR A 250 -6.83 -16.47 5.86
C THR A 250 -5.93 -17.44 6.64
N TYR A 251 -4.60 -17.32 6.50
CA TYR A 251 -3.66 -18.20 7.21
C TYR A 251 -3.56 -17.82 8.68
N GLY A 252 -3.60 -16.52 9.02
CA GLY A 252 -3.64 -16.04 10.39
C GLY A 252 -4.92 -16.48 11.09
N CYS A 253 -6.08 -16.27 10.45
CA CYS A 253 -7.38 -16.73 10.97
C CYS A 253 -7.40 -18.26 11.21
N ALA A 254 -7.00 -19.05 10.20
CA ALA A 254 -6.96 -20.51 10.33
C ALA A 254 -5.99 -20.98 11.43
N THR A 255 -4.80 -20.37 11.51
CA THR A 255 -3.78 -20.70 12.52
C THR A 255 -4.24 -20.32 13.93
N PHE A 256 -4.87 -19.16 14.10
CA PHE A 256 -5.42 -18.72 15.38
C PHE A 256 -6.57 -19.62 15.86
N CYS A 257 -7.47 -20.04 14.96
CA CYS A 257 -8.50 -21.02 15.28
C CYS A 257 -7.89 -22.36 15.72
N LEU A 258 -6.92 -22.90 14.97
CA LEU A 258 -6.24 -24.15 15.32
C LEU A 258 -5.47 -24.06 16.64
N TYR A 259 -4.73 -22.97 16.86
CA TYR A 259 -4.02 -22.71 18.12
C TYR A 259 -4.98 -22.62 19.31
N THR A 260 -6.09 -21.89 19.17
CA THR A 260 -7.11 -21.75 20.22
C THR A 260 -7.74 -23.10 20.57
N ILE A 261 -8.16 -23.86 19.55
CA ILE A 261 -8.76 -25.18 19.74
C ILE A 261 -7.75 -26.12 20.41
N ALA A 262 -6.50 -26.18 19.92
CA ALA A 262 -5.46 -27.01 20.49
C ALA A 262 -5.16 -26.64 21.95
N LYS A 263 -4.98 -25.34 22.27
CA LYS A 263 -4.70 -24.84 23.61
C LYS A 263 -5.82 -25.21 24.60
N VAL A 264 -7.08 -24.96 24.23
CA VAL A 264 -8.24 -25.29 25.07
C VAL A 264 -8.39 -26.79 25.28
N GLN A 265 -8.22 -27.61 24.23
CA GLN A 265 -8.35 -29.07 24.34
C GLN A 265 -7.21 -29.72 25.13
N LEU A 266 -5.96 -29.26 24.95
CA LEU A 266 -4.81 -29.75 25.73
C LEU A 266 -4.95 -29.42 27.22
N LEU A 267 -5.39 -28.19 27.55
CA LEU A 267 -5.65 -27.80 28.94
C LEU A 267 -6.81 -28.59 29.55
N ALA A 268 -7.90 -28.80 28.80
CA ALA A 268 -9.02 -29.61 29.24
C ALA A 268 -8.64 -31.09 29.47
N ALA A 269 -7.76 -31.64 28.63
CA ALA A 269 -7.27 -33.01 28.74
C ALA A 269 -6.28 -33.22 29.90
N LEU A 270 -5.52 -32.18 30.27
CA LEU A 270 -4.69 -32.19 31.48
C LEU A 270 -5.56 -32.24 32.75
N GLY A 271 -6.73 -31.60 32.73
CA GLY A 271 -7.75 -31.73 33.76
C GLY A 271 -7.46 -30.94 35.04
N GLU A 272 -7.95 -31.45 36.16
CA GLU A 272 -7.94 -30.78 37.46
C GLU A 272 -6.53 -30.44 37.98
N SER A 273 -6.36 -29.21 38.46
CA SER A 273 -5.10 -28.69 38.98
C SER A 273 -4.74 -29.29 40.34
N CYS A 274 -3.56 -29.90 40.41
CA CYS A 274 -2.94 -30.37 41.65
C CYS A 274 -1.61 -29.64 41.85
N TRP A 275 -1.49 -28.88 42.94
CA TRP A 275 -0.32 -28.06 43.26
C TRP A 275 0.57 -28.75 44.30
N GLU A 276 1.66 -29.37 43.84
CA GLU A 276 2.68 -30.01 44.68
C GLU A 276 4.09 -29.60 44.21
N PHE A 277 4.97 -29.24 45.14
CA PHE A 277 6.33 -28.78 44.82
C PHE A 277 7.14 -29.90 44.14
N GLY A 278 7.50 -29.68 42.88
CA GLY A 278 8.23 -30.63 42.04
C GLY A 278 7.41 -31.83 41.55
N ALA A 279 6.08 -31.84 41.75
CA ALA A 279 5.21 -32.97 41.41
C ALA A 279 3.78 -32.56 40.97
N SER A 280 3.55 -31.27 40.68
CA SER A 280 2.24 -30.72 40.28
C SER A 280 1.68 -31.39 39.02
N ARG A 281 0.35 -31.34 38.84
CA ARG A 281 -0.38 -31.94 37.70
C ARG A 281 -1.57 -31.08 37.28
N GLY A 282 -2.10 -31.32 36.08
CA GLY A 282 -3.31 -30.64 35.60
C GLY A 282 -3.08 -29.26 34.98
N ALA A 283 -4.18 -28.59 34.63
CA ALA A 283 -4.17 -27.44 33.74
C ALA A 283 -3.53 -26.18 34.34
N GLY A 284 -3.80 -25.84 35.61
CA GLY A 284 -3.28 -24.63 36.26
C GLY A 284 -1.74 -24.60 36.33
N PRO A 285 -1.08 -25.64 36.88
CA PRO A 285 0.38 -25.78 36.82
C PRO A 285 0.94 -25.74 35.40
N ALA A 286 0.24 -26.35 34.44
CA ALA A 286 0.63 -26.36 33.04
C ALA A 286 0.56 -24.96 32.38
N MET A 287 -0.42 -24.12 32.75
CA MET A 287 -0.48 -22.71 32.31
C MET A 287 0.71 -21.90 32.81
N VAL A 288 1.11 -22.06 34.07
CA VAL A 288 2.29 -21.36 34.63
C VAL A 288 3.55 -21.74 33.87
N VAL A 289 3.77 -23.04 33.63
CA VAL A 289 4.99 -23.52 32.98
C VAL A 289 4.97 -23.24 31.47
N SER A 290 3.84 -23.35 30.78
CA SER A 290 3.78 -23.01 29.35
C SER A 290 4.02 -21.52 29.10
N GLN A 291 3.38 -20.63 29.87
CA GLN A 291 3.58 -19.18 29.74
C GLN A 291 5.01 -18.76 30.11
N SER A 292 5.61 -19.36 31.14
CA SER A 292 6.99 -19.06 31.57
C SER A 292 8.05 -19.60 30.59
N VAL A 293 7.97 -20.89 30.26
CA VAL A 293 8.97 -21.58 29.44
C VAL A 293 8.87 -21.19 27.96
N GLY A 294 7.66 -21.03 27.41
CA GLY A 294 7.49 -20.59 26.03
C GLY A 294 8.15 -19.24 25.75
N ARG A 295 8.15 -18.34 26.74
CA ARG A 295 8.79 -17.03 26.70
C ARG A 295 10.33 -17.05 26.79
N ILE A 296 10.96 -18.22 27.01
CA ILE A 296 12.41 -18.38 26.84
C ILE A 296 12.82 -18.20 25.37
N ALA A 297 11.93 -18.51 24.42
CA ALA A 297 12.23 -18.46 23.00
C ALA A 297 12.68 -17.07 22.51
N ALA A 298 12.07 -15.98 23.01
CA ALA A 298 12.40 -14.62 22.60
C ALA A 298 13.87 -14.20 22.89
N PRO A 299 14.36 -14.21 24.14
CA PRO A 299 15.77 -13.86 24.42
C PRO A 299 16.77 -14.85 23.81
N TYR A 300 16.39 -16.12 23.60
CA TYR A 300 17.22 -17.09 22.89
C TYR A 300 17.37 -16.74 21.39
N LEU A 301 16.25 -16.45 20.71
CA LEU A 301 16.22 -16.06 19.30
C LEU A 301 16.97 -14.74 19.05
N LEU A 302 16.66 -13.69 19.83
CA LEU A 302 17.31 -12.38 19.74
C LEU A 302 18.82 -12.44 19.93
N ARG A 303 19.32 -13.42 20.69
CA ARG A 303 20.77 -13.59 20.89
C ARG A 303 21.45 -14.29 19.70
N LEU A 304 20.77 -15.19 19.00
CA LEU A 304 21.38 -16.10 18.01
C LEU A 304 21.08 -15.78 16.54
N PHE A 305 20.03 -14.99 16.28
CA PHE A 305 19.59 -14.65 14.93
C PHE A 305 19.54 -13.14 14.76
N ASP A 306 19.77 -12.69 13.52
CA ASP A 306 19.77 -11.26 13.21
C ASP A 306 18.35 -10.71 13.23
N TYR A 307 18.20 -9.54 13.85
CA TYR A 307 16.93 -8.83 13.89
C TYR A 307 16.74 -8.05 12.58
N ILE A 308 15.59 -8.22 11.95
CA ILE A 308 15.25 -7.60 10.67
C ILE A 308 14.90 -6.13 10.88
N ASP A 309 15.28 -5.29 9.91
CA ASP A 309 14.89 -3.88 9.83
C ASP A 309 13.74 -3.75 8.85
N ASP A 310 12.70 -3.04 9.22
CA ASP A 310 11.67 -2.60 8.28
C ASP A 310 12.01 -1.17 7.84
N GLU A 311 12.88 -1.06 6.83
CA GLU A 311 13.46 0.22 6.42
C GLU A 311 12.43 1.24 5.89
N ASN A 312 11.21 0.81 5.56
CA ASN A 312 10.16 1.64 4.95
C ASN A 312 8.86 1.75 5.76
N GLY A 313 8.71 0.99 6.86
CA GLY A 313 7.51 1.04 7.69
C GLY A 313 7.43 2.23 8.65
N PRO A 314 6.23 2.53 9.19
CA PRO A 314 6.00 3.63 10.14
C PRO A 314 6.68 3.44 11.51
N LYS A 315 7.29 2.27 11.75
CA LYS A 315 8.09 1.93 12.94
C LYS A 315 9.59 1.75 12.63
N SER A 316 10.05 2.16 11.45
CA SER A 316 11.44 1.94 10.98
C SER A 316 12.51 2.42 11.97
N SER A 317 12.34 3.60 12.58
CA SER A 317 13.25 4.12 13.61
C SER A 317 13.31 3.24 14.87
N PHE A 318 12.18 2.66 15.28
CA PHE A 318 12.09 1.73 16.40
C PHE A 318 12.75 0.38 16.06
N TYR A 319 12.46 -0.21 14.89
CA TYR A 319 13.08 -1.48 14.49
C TYR A 319 14.58 -1.35 14.21
N ALA A 320 15.03 -0.24 13.61
CA ALA A 320 16.44 0.09 13.46
C ALA A 320 17.14 0.21 14.83
N PHE A 321 16.49 0.82 15.83
CA PHE A 321 17.00 0.81 17.20
C PHE A 321 17.10 -0.63 17.74
N LEU A 322 16.05 -1.46 17.63
CA LEU A 322 16.08 -2.83 18.16
C LEU A 322 17.18 -3.69 17.51
N LYS A 323 17.36 -3.56 16.19
CA LYS A 323 18.42 -4.21 15.42
C LYS A 323 19.82 -3.84 15.90
N SER A 324 20.06 -2.55 16.12
CA SER A 324 21.31 -2.07 16.73
C SER A 324 21.44 -2.52 18.19
N ALA A 325 20.37 -2.45 18.98
CA ALA A 325 20.36 -2.74 20.41
C ALA A 325 20.32 -4.25 20.76
N LYS A 326 20.37 -5.16 19.78
CA LYS A 326 20.30 -6.62 20.03
C LYS A 326 21.36 -7.13 21.01
N TYR A 327 22.52 -6.50 21.06
CA TYR A 327 23.60 -6.86 21.99
C TYR A 327 23.32 -6.49 23.47
N LEU A 328 22.28 -5.69 23.76
CA LEU A 328 21.78 -5.51 25.13
C LEU A 328 21.15 -6.81 25.68
N VAL A 329 20.70 -7.71 24.81
CA VAL A 329 20.36 -9.11 25.14
C VAL A 329 21.66 -9.93 25.23
N SER A 330 22.48 -9.65 26.23
CA SER A 330 23.78 -10.31 26.42
C SER A 330 23.63 -11.79 26.80
N TRP A 331 24.68 -12.60 26.60
CA TRP A 331 24.67 -14.02 27.00
C TRP A 331 24.28 -14.23 28.47
N PRO A 332 24.84 -13.50 29.46
CA PRO A 332 24.39 -13.59 30.85
C PRO A 332 22.89 -13.33 31.03
N ARG A 333 22.32 -12.34 30.32
CA ARG A 333 20.88 -12.04 30.39
C ARG A 333 20.05 -13.16 29.77
N ALA A 334 20.39 -13.62 28.57
CA ALA A 334 19.69 -14.74 27.93
C ALA A 334 19.74 -16.01 28.81
N ILE A 335 20.91 -16.33 29.40
CA ILE A 335 21.08 -17.45 30.34
C ILE A 335 20.25 -17.26 31.61
N LEU A 336 20.16 -16.05 32.18
CA LEU A 336 19.30 -15.78 33.34
C LEU A 336 17.82 -16.01 33.03
N GLY A 337 17.34 -15.61 31.84
CA GLY A 337 15.96 -15.89 31.39
C GLY A 337 15.70 -17.40 31.24
N ILE A 338 16.62 -18.12 30.58
CA ILE A 338 16.57 -19.58 30.43
C ILE A 338 16.56 -20.25 31.82
N ALA A 339 17.46 -19.84 32.72
CA ALA A 339 17.59 -20.40 34.06
C ALA A 339 16.33 -20.15 34.91
N PHE A 340 15.71 -18.97 34.81
CA PHE A 340 14.46 -18.67 35.50
C PHE A 340 13.33 -19.60 35.03
N GLY A 341 13.07 -19.67 33.72
CA GLY A 341 12.01 -20.55 33.20
C GLY A 341 12.28 -22.04 33.46
N SER A 342 13.56 -22.46 33.43
CA SER A 342 13.98 -23.81 33.85
C SER A 342 13.72 -24.08 35.33
N THR A 343 13.93 -23.07 36.18
CA THR A 343 13.65 -23.16 37.63
C THR A 343 12.14 -23.28 37.87
N ILE A 344 11.31 -22.54 37.13
CA ILE A 344 9.85 -22.65 37.22
C ILE A 344 9.38 -24.06 36.80
N ALA A 345 9.89 -24.61 35.69
CA ALA A 345 9.58 -25.98 35.29
C ALA A 345 9.99 -27.02 36.35
N LEU A 346 11.20 -26.88 36.90
CA LEU A 346 11.74 -27.75 37.96
C LEU A 346 10.93 -27.66 39.27
N VAL A 347 10.55 -26.47 39.70
CA VAL A 347 9.80 -26.21 40.94
C VAL A 347 8.35 -26.68 40.84
N VAL A 348 7.75 -26.64 39.65
CA VAL A 348 6.34 -27.04 39.47
C VAL A 348 6.23 -28.55 39.18
N PHE A 349 6.97 -29.09 38.20
CA PHE A 349 6.81 -30.47 37.71
C PHE A 349 8.02 -31.39 37.93
N GLY A 350 9.09 -30.90 38.57
CA GLY A 350 10.26 -31.73 38.86
C GLY A 350 11.28 -31.83 37.70
N PRO A 351 12.43 -32.49 37.96
CA PRO A 351 13.56 -32.48 37.03
C PRO A 351 13.30 -33.26 35.75
N GLU A 352 12.49 -34.32 35.78
CA GLU A 352 12.18 -35.15 34.61
C GLU A 352 11.45 -34.33 33.55
N VAL A 353 10.43 -33.56 33.97
CA VAL A 353 9.67 -32.67 33.07
C VAL A 353 10.52 -31.50 32.61
N ALA A 354 11.32 -30.89 33.49
CA ALA A 354 12.23 -29.82 33.10
C ALA A 354 13.25 -30.28 32.03
N LEU A 355 13.79 -31.50 32.15
CA LEU A 355 14.71 -32.09 31.17
C LEU A 355 14.05 -32.43 29.83
N LEU A 356 12.73 -32.64 29.78
CA LEU A 356 12.00 -32.81 28.52
C LEU A 356 11.64 -31.47 27.88
N VAL A 357 11.01 -30.57 28.66
CA VAL A 357 10.35 -29.37 28.13
C VAL A 357 11.37 -28.29 27.73
N ILE A 358 12.43 -28.06 28.53
CA ILE A 358 13.41 -27.00 28.25
C ILE A 358 14.18 -27.27 26.94
N PRO A 359 14.76 -28.46 26.69
CA PRO A 359 15.41 -28.74 25.41
C PRO A 359 14.43 -28.72 24.23
N SER A 360 13.18 -29.15 24.43
CA SER A 360 12.16 -29.15 23.37
C SER A 360 11.83 -27.72 22.90
N VAL A 361 11.65 -26.78 23.83
CA VAL A 361 11.41 -25.36 23.49
C VAL A 361 12.65 -24.69 22.90
N LEU A 362 13.84 -24.98 23.40
CA LEU A 362 15.09 -24.46 22.81
C LEU A 362 15.33 -25.02 21.40
N ALA A 363 15.00 -26.29 21.15
CA ALA A 363 15.10 -26.90 19.82
C ALA A 363 14.07 -26.30 18.85
N LEU A 364 12.81 -26.14 19.27
CA LEU A 364 11.78 -25.46 18.48
C LEU A 364 12.22 -24.02 18.14
N ALA A 365 12.67 -23.25 19.14
CA ALA A 365 13.15 -21.89 18.93
C ALA A 365 14.34 -21.86 17.96
N HIS A 366 15.31 -22.77 18.08
CA HIS A 366 16.45 -22.84 17.17
C HIS A 366 16.03 -23.16 15.72
N LEU A 367 15.13 -24.13 15.54
CA LEU A 367 14.62 -24.51 14.22
C LEU A 367 13.80 -23.38 13.59
N SER A 368 12.93 -22.74 14.35
CA SER A 368 12.17 -21.56 13.91
C SER A 368 13.09 -20.39 13.55
N GLY A 369 14.14 -20.12 14.33
CA GLY A 369 15.15 -19.10 14.00
C GLY A 369 15.89 -19.40 12.70
N ARG A 370 16.26 -20.67 12.46
CA ARG A 370 16.84 -21.10 11.17
C ARG A 370 15.86 -20.93 10.01
N TYR A 371 14.58 -21.26 10.22
CA TYR A 371 13.52 -21.07 9.24
C TYR A 371 13.31 -19.60 8.90
N GLY A 372 13.20 -18.72 9.92
CA GLY A 372 13.11 -17.26 9.75
C GLY A 372 14.31 -16.69 9.00
N ARG A 373 15.54 -17.13 9.31
CA ARG A 373 16.74 -16.74 8.56
C ARG A 373 16.65 -17.13 7.07
N ILE A 374 16.13 -18.32 6.76
CA ILE A 374 15.99 -18.80 5.37
C ILE A 374 14.86 -18.08 4.62
N ARG A 375 13.74 -17.79 5.28
CA ARG A 375 12.53 -17.23 4.63
C ARG A 375 12.48 -15.71 4.60
N MET A 376 13.02 -15.05 5.61
CA MET A 376 12.92 -13.59 5.83
C MET A 376 14.27 -12.90 6.02
N GLY A 377 15.38 -13.65 6.13
CA GLY A 377 16.71 -13.11 6.41
C GLY A 377 17.05 -12.96 7.91
N GLY A 378 16.11 -13.21 8.82
CA GLY A 378 16.33 -13.04 10.26
C GLY A 378 15.09 -13.35 11.11
N VAL A 379 14.93 -12.62 12.22
CA VAL A 379 13.76 -12.62 13.10
C VAL A 379 13.24 -11.21 13.34
N MET A 380 11.96 -11.06 13.68
CA MET A 380 11.32 -9.79 14.05
C MET A 380 10.32 -10.03 15.19
N GLY A 381 9.85 -8.96 15.85
CA GLY A 381 8.99 -9.03 17.03
C GLY A 381 7.81 -10.00 16.90
N ASP A 382 7.06 -9.89 15.81
CA ASP A 382 5.83 -10.66 15.60
C ASP A 382 6.13 -12.16 15.37
N PHE A 383 7.25 -12.46 14.71
CA PHE A 383 7.79 -13.82 14.61
C PHE A 383 8.24 -14.40 15.97
N LEU A 384 8.76 -13.56 16.89
CA LEU A 384 9.04 -14.02 18.26
C LEU A 384 7.74 -14.39 18.98
N GLY A 385 6.67 -13.61 18.79
CA GLY A 385 5.33 -13.89 19.31
C GLY A 385 4.79 -15.24 18.81
N ALA A 386 4.85 -15.48 17.51
CA ALA A 386 4.46 -16.76 16.91
C ALA A 386 5.20 -17.96 17.52
N VAL A 387 6.53 -17.86 17.69
CA VAL A 387 7.33 -18.94 18.29
C VAL A 387 7.01 -19.13 19.78
N ILE A 388 6.64 -18.08 20.52
CA ILE A 388 6.15 -18.21 21.91
C ILE A 388 4.85 -19.01 21.91
N CYS A 389 3.85 -18.68 21.08
CA CYS A 389 2.59 -19.42 21.00
C CYS A 389 2.80 -20.90 20.63
N LEU A 390 3.66 -21.20 19.65
CA LEU A 390 4.01 -22.58 19.30
C LEU A 390 4.73 -23.32 20.44
N SER A 391 5.58 -22.61 21.19
CA SER A 391 6.27 -23.16 22.37
C SER A 391 5.30 -23.46 23.50
N GLU A 392 4.27 -22.65 23.71
CA GLU A 392 3.21 -22.93 24.68
C GLU A 392 2.47 -24.24 24.36
N ILE A 393 2.07 -24.44 23.10
CA ILE A 393 1.44 -25.70 22.64
C ILE A 393 2.39 -26.89 22.84
N LEU A 394 3.67 -26.75 22.48
CA LEU A 394 4.67 -27.81 22.66
C LEU A 394 4.83 -28.19 24.14
N VAL A 395 4.88 -27.21 25.05
CA VAL A 395 4.93 -27.47 26.49
C VAL A 395 3.70 -28.27 26.95
N LEU A 396 2.50 -27.84 26.55
CA LEU A 396 1.25 -28.53 26.93
C LEU A 396 1.19 -29.96 26.38
N CYS A 397 1.64 -30.19 25.14
CA CYS A 397 1.77 -31.53 24.55
C CYS A 397 2.75 -32.40 25.34
N CYS A 398 3.93 -31.88 25.71
CA CYS A 398 4.92 -32.61 26.51
C CYS A 398 4.38 -32.97 27.90
N LEU A 399 3.65 -32.07 28.57
CA LEU A 399 3.04 -32.30 29.87
C LEU A 399 1.95 -33.38 29.79
N LEU A 400 1.07 -33.32 28.79
CA LEU A 400 0.01 -34.32 28.59
C LEU A 400 0.60 -35.70 28.22
N PHE A 401 1.68 -35.71 27.44
CA PHE A 401 2.42 -36.95 27.12
C PHE A 401 3.02 -37.59 28.36
N VAL A 402 3.67 -36.80 29.23
CA VAL A 402 4.21 -37.29 30.52
C VAL A 402 3.09 -37.79 31.44
N GLN A 403 1.97 -37.06 31.55
CA GLN A 403 0.82 -37.44 32.37
C GLN A 403 0.13 -38.74 31.89
N SER A 404 0.31 -39.12 30.62
CA SER A 404 -0.29 -40.33 30.04
C SER A 404 0.66 -41.53 29.93
N HIS A 405 1.96 -41.37 30.18
CA HIS A 405 2.97 -42.41 29.95
C HIS A 405 4.01 -42.50 31.07
N ASP A 406 3.68 -43.20 32.17
CA ASP A 406 4.58 -43.42 33.32
C ASP A 406 5.95 -44.01 32.94
N SER A 407 6.01 -44.84 31.88
CA SER A 407 7.26 -45.42 31.36
C SER A 407 8.28 -44.37 30.89
N VAL A 408 7.82 -43.19 30.44
CA VAL A 408 8.68 -42.09 30.00
C VAL A 408 9.39 -41.46 31.20
N VAL A 409 8.66 -41.23 32.29
CA VAL A 409 9.22 -40.75 33.57
C VAL A 409 10.23 -41.75 34.11
N SER A 410 9.94 -43.05 34.04
CA SER A 410 10.87 -44.12 34.42
C SER A 410 12.16 -44.10 33.58
N GLY A 411 12.04 -43.95 32.26
CA GLY A 411 13.19 -43.87 31.35
C GLY A 411 14.05 -42.62 31.57
N LEU A 412 13.44 -41.46 31.82
CA LEU A 412 14.16 -40.21 32.15
C LEU A 412 14.92 -40.35 33.47
N LYS A 413 14.31 -40.93 34.52
CA LYS A 413 14.99 -41.24 35.79
C LYS A 413 16.20 -42.14 35.59
N GLN A 414 16.07 -43.19 34.76
CA GLN A 414 17.17 -44.10 34.45
C GLN A 414 18.30 -43.40 33.67
N MET A 415 17.96 -42.49 32.75
CA MET A 415 18.92 -41.69 31.99
C MET A 415 19.68 -40.70 32.89
N MET A 416 19.01 -40.04 33.83
CA MET A 416 19.63 -39.13 34.81
C MET A 416 20.65 -39.83 35.72
N GLN A 417 20.41 -41.11 36.05
CA GLN A 417 21.31 -41.93 36.87
C GLN A 417 22.55 -42.43 36.08
N GLY A 418 22.54 -42.31 34.75
CA GLY A 418 23.62 -42.77 33.88
C GLY A 418 24.78 -41.79 33.76
N ALA A 419 26.01 -42.21 34.09
CA ALA A 419 27.24 -41.41 33.92
C ALA A 419 27.49 -40.94 32.46
N ALA A 420 26.84 -41.55 31.47
CA ALA A 420 26.86 -41.12 30.08
C ALA A 420 26.14 -39.79 29.84
N PHE A 421 25.05 -39.48 30.58
CA PHE A 421 24.27 -38.26 30.40
C PHE A 421 25.07 -37.01 30.80
N VAL A 422 25.78 -37.06 31.94
CA VAL A 422 26.69 -35.98 32.38
C VAL A 422 27.81 -35.77 31.37
N ARG A 423 28.39 -36.85 30.82
CA ARG A 423 29.43 -36.77 29.78
C ARG A 423 28.90 -36.17 28.47
N PHE A 424 27.67 -36.49 28.08
CA PHE A 424 27.02 -35.92 26.89
C PHE A 424 26.75 -34.41 27.05
N LEU A 425 26.25 -33.99 28.22
CA LEU A 425 26.01 -32.57 28.53
C LEU A 425 27.32 -31.76 28.51
N LEU A 426 28.38 -32.29 29.14
CA LEU A 426 29.72 -31.69 29.13
C LEU A 426 30.32 -31.64 27.72
N TYR A 427 30.09 -32.65 26.88
CA TYR A 427 30.57 -32.70 25.50
C TYR A 427 29.90 -31.61 24.62
N ILE A 428 28.60 -31.38 24.78
CA ILE A 428 27.90 -30.29 24.07
C ILE A 428 28.43 -28.92 24.51
N LEU A 429 28.53 -28.69 25.83
CA LEU A 429 29.02 -27.41 26.38
C LEU A 429 30.48 -27.11 25.97
N ALA A 430 31.35 -28.12 25.98
CA ALA A 430 32.74 -27.97 25.55
C ALA A 430 32.87 -27.63 24.06
N ARG A 431 32.02 -28.21 23.20
CA ARG A 431 32.06 -28.02 21.74
C ARG A 431 31.66 -26.60 21.33
N GLU A 432 30.66 -26.00 21.96
CA GLU A 432 30.29 -24.60 21.67
C GLU A 432 31.31 -23.59 22.22
N ALA A 433 31.89 -23.84 23.40
CA ALA A 433 32.92 -22.97 23.97
C ALA A 433 34.17 -22.87 23.09
N TRP A 434 34.65 -24.01 22.56
CA TRP A 434 35.88 -24.06 21.77
C TRP A 434 35.77 -23.32 20.43
N THR A 435 34.59 -23.37 19.78
CA THR A 435 34.35 -22.70 18.49
C THR A 435 34.26 -21.17 18.56
N ARG A 436 34.13 -20.58 19.75
CA ARG A 436 34.10 -19.12 19.93
C ARG A 436 35.44 -18.54 20.36
N ILE A 437 36.15 -19.21 21.27
CA ILE A 437 37.49 -18.78 21.72
C ILE A 437 38.50 -18.73 20.55
N ALA A 438 38.35 -19.62 19.55
CA ALA A 438 39.21 -19.65 18.37
C ALA A 438 39.10 -18.42 17.43
N ASN A 439 38.04 -17.60 17.55
CA ASN A 439 37.75 -16.50 16.62
C ASN A 439 37.92 -15.09 17.22
N GLU A 440 38.32 -14.95 18.50
CA GLU A 440 38.45 -13.65 19.18
C GLU A 440 39.91 -13.16 19.36
N PHE A 441 40.90 -13.83 18.76
CA PHE A 441 42.29 -13.35 18.71
C PHE A 441 42.67 -12.82 17.31
N PRO A 442 43.01 -11.53 17.18
CA PRO A 442 43.43 -10.96 15.89
C PRO A 442 44.86 -11.39 15.55
N ASN A 443 45.06 -11.93 14.34
CA ASN A 443 46.39 -12.21 13.80
C ASN A 443 46.85 -11.04 12.90
N PRO A 444 47.89 -10.27 13.28
CA PRO A 444 48.27 -9.04 12.59
C PRO A 444 49.25 -9.31 11.44
N ALA A 445 48.76 -9.82 10.30
CA ALA A 445 49.58 -9.98 9.09
C ALA A 445 48.78 -9.88 7.78
N SER A 446 49.45 -9.38 6.73
CA SER A 446 49.01 -9.38 5.32
C SER A 446 47.86 -8.43 4.91
N ALA A 447 48.03 -7.13 5.20
CA ALA A 447 47.78 -6.17 4.13
C ALA A 447 48.86 -6.34 3.04
N SER A 448 48.48 -6.09 1.77
CA SER A 448 49.30 -6.16 0.54
C SER A 448 49.62 -7.56 -0.02
N GLN A 449 49.13 -7.84 -1.23
CA GLN A 449 49.97 -7.82 -2.45
C GLN A 449 49.12 -7.77 -3.75
N LYS A 450 49.76 -7.39 -4.86
CA LYS A 450 49.13 -7.04 -6.16
C LYS A 450 49.12 -8.20 -7.16
N LYS A 451 48.17 -8.13 -8.10
CA LYS A 451 48.24 -8.50 -9.54
C LYS A 451 49.23 -9.61 -9.97
N LYS A 452 48.71 -10.61 -10.68
CA LYS A 452 48.71 -10.72 -12.16
C LYS A 452 47.87 -11.95 -12.59
N GLY A 453 47.28 -11.93 -13.78
CA GLY A 453 46.51 -13.04 -14.35
C GLY A 453 47.16 -13.62 -15.60
N THR A 454 46.49 -14.55 -16.28
CA THR A 454 46.74 -14.89 -17.70
C THR A 454 45.52 -15.59 -18.32
N GLU A 455 45.50 -15.66 -19.65
CA GLU A 455 44.35 -16.01 -20.49
C GLU A 455 43.83 -17.46 -20.39
N GLY A 456 42.64 -17.65 -20.98
CA GLY A 456 42.02 -18.95 -21.25
C GLY A 456 40.76 -18.77 -22.08
N GLU A 457 40.90 -18.65 -23.41
CA GLU A 457 39.76 -18.56 -24.34
C GLU A 457 38.95 -19.87 -24.34
N ALA A 458 37.62 -19.77 -24.32
CA ALA A 458 36.73 -20.89 -24.53
C ALA A 458 35.74 -20.57 -25.65
N THR A 459 35.88 -21.27 -26.77
CA THR A 459 35.16 -21.03 -28.02
C THR A 459 33.66 -21.28 -27.87
N ILE A 460 32.84 -20.34 -28.34
CA ILE A 460 31.39 -20.52 -28.50
C ILE A 460 31.16 -21.54 -29.61
N GLN A 461 30.55 -22.69 -29.28
CA GLN A 461 30.02 -23.61 -30.29
C GLN A 461 28.51 -23.43 -30.42
N GLU A 462 28.04 -23.34 -31.66
CA GLU A 462 26.64 -23.18 -32.02
C GLU A 462 25.83 -24.44 -31.65
N LYS A 463 24.65 -24.25 -31.04
CA LYS A 463 23.70 -25.36 -30.84
C LYS A 463 23.19 -25.87 -32.20
N PRO A 464 23.22 -27.19 -32.48
CA PRO A 464 22.50 -27.73 -33.63
C PRO A 464 20.99 -27.63 -33.39
N LYS A 465 20.23 -27.36 -34.47
CA LYS A 465 18.76 -27.39 -34.44
C LYS A 465 18.25 -28.81 -34.17
N SER A 466 17.85 -29.09 -32.93
CA SER A 466 17.08 -30.28 -32.58
C SER A 466 15.59 -30.02 -32.82
N THR A 467 15.04 -30.78 -33.78
CA THR A 467 13.63 -31.10 -34.03
C THR A 467 12.59 -30.62 -33.01
N GLU A 468 11.54 -29.95 -33.51
CA GLU A 468 10.37 -29.48 -32.77
C GLU A 468 9.72 -30.55 -31.87
N PRO A 469 9.60 -30.31 -30.55
CA PRO A 469 8.69 -31.06 -29.69
C PRO A 469 7.23 -30.68 -30.00
N LYS A 470 6.40 -31.69 -30.26
CA LYS A 470 4.96 -31.52 -30.51
C LYS A 470 4.20 -31.22 -29.21
N ASP A 471 4.23 -29.98 -28.73
CA ASP A 471 3.15 -29.46 -27.85
C ASP A 471 3.06 -27.92 -27.72
N ASN A 472 3.44 -27.17 -28.77
CA ASN A 472 3.28 -25.70 -28.82
C ASN A 472 1.80 -25.23 -28.99
N ALA A 473 0.82 -26.08 -28.67
CA ALA A 473 -0.60 -25.88 -28.96
C ALA A 473 -1.21 -24.60 -28.33
N PRO A 474 -0.90 -24.21 -27.07
CA PRO A 474 -1.41 -22.94 -26.51
C PRO A 474 -0.86 -21.71 -27.25
N LYS A 475 0.43 -21.73 -27.62
CA LYS A 475 1.09 -20.63 -28.37
C LYS A 475 0.54 -20.49 -29.78
N GLN A 476 0.33 -21.61 -30.47
CA GLN A 476 -0.28 -21.66 -31.81
C GLN A 476 -1.73 -21.14 -31.76
N LYS A 477 -2.56 -21.67 -30.86
CA LYS A 477 -3.96 -21.24 -30.67
C LYS A 477 -4.07 -19.75 -30.32
N ALA A 478 -3.17 -19.23 -29.47
CA ALA A 478 -3.15 -17.80 -29.16
C ALA A 478 -2.82 -16.96 -30.40
N ASN A 479 -1.80 -17.35 -31.20
CA ASN A 479 -1.50 -16.67 -32.46
C ASN A 479 -2.67 -16.71 -33.46
N GLU A 480 -3.38 -17.83 -33.59
CA GLU A 480 -4.57 -17.96 -34.45
C GLU A 480 -5.69 -17.00 -34.03
N ILE A 481 -5.98 -16.92 -32.73
CA ILE A 481 -7.06 -16.06 -32.19
C ILE A 481 -6.67 -14.57 -32.27
N LEU A 482 -5.40 -14.22 -32.03
CA LEU A 482 -4.88 -12.86 -32.17
C LEU A 482 -4.90 -12.39 -33.64
N ALA A 483 -4.53 -13.26 -34.58
CA ALA A 483 -4.51 -12.95 -36.01
C ALA A 483 -5.91 -12.87 -36.64
N ASN A 484 -6.93 -13.51 -36.04
CA ASN A 484 -8.30 -13.45 -36.53
C ASN A 484 -8.90 -12.04 -36.32
N PRO A 485 -9.24 -11.28 -37.39
CA PRO A 485 -9.79 -9.93 -37.23
C PRO A 485 -11.18 -9.91 -36.59
N LYS A 486 -11.89 -11.04 -36.57
CA LYS A 486 -13.23 -11.20 -35.97
C LYS A 486 -13.20 -11.58 -34.49
N SER A 487 -12.04 -11.91 -33.90
CA SER A 487 -11.98 -12.25 -32.49
C SER A 487 -12.34 -11.04 -31.63
N THR A 488 -13.09 -11.27 -30.57
CA THR A 488 -13.40 -10.29 -29.53
C THR A 488 -12.17 -10.03 -28.65
N PHE A 489 -12.17 -8.90 -27.92
CA PHE A 489 -11.12 -8.62 -26.94
C PHE A 489 -11.03 -9.72 -25.87
N GLN A 490 -12.18 -10.23 -25.41
CA GLN A 490 -12.26 -11.31 -24.42
C GLN A 490 -11.65 -12.63 -24.93
N GLU A 491 -11.95 -13.03 -26.17
CA GLU A 491 -11.35 -14.23 -26.77
C GLU A 491 -9.82 -14.10 -26.88
N ARG A 492 -9.33 -12.93 -27.33
CA ARG A 492 -7.88 -12.66 -27.39
C ARG A 492 -7.25 -12.71 -26.00
N LEU A 493 -7.87 -12.09 -25.00
CA LEU A 493 -7.39 -12.07 -23.61
C LEU A 493 -7.29 -13.49 -23.03
N THR A 494 -8.36 -14.28 -23.13
CA THR A 494 -8.40 -15.67 -22.64
C THR A 494 -7.38 -16.56 -23.37
N ALA A 495 -7.19 -16.36 -24.68
CA ALA A 495 -6.21 -17.10 -25.45
C ALA A 495 -4.76 -16.78 -25.04
N VAL A 496 -4.44 -15.50 -24.79
CA VAL A 496 -3.10 -15.12 -24.30
C VAL A 496 -2.88 -15.60 -22.88
N GLN A 497 -3.87 -15.51 -21.98
CA GLN A 497 -3.75 -16.05 -20.62
C GLN A 497 -3.44 -17.55 -20.65
N SER A 498 -4.12 -18.31 -21.51
CA SER A 498 -3.85 -19.75 -21.71
C SER A 498 -2.40 -20.06 -22.15
N TYR A 499 -1.73 -19.11 -22.83
CA TYR A 499 -0.31 -19.23 -23.19
C TYR A 499 0.61 -18.76 -22.04
N LEU A 500 0.26 -17.68 -21.33
CA LEU A 500 0.96 -17.24 -20.11
C LEU A 500 1.00 -18.34 -19.04
N ASP A 501 -0.04 -19.15 -18.94
CA ASP A 501 -0.15 -20.23 -17.95
C ASP A 501 0.81 -21.42 -18.22
N VAL A 502 1.35 -21.55 -19.45
CA VAL A 502 2.34 -22.60 -19.79
C VAL A 502 3.79 -22.10 -19.89
N LEU A 503 4.02 -20.82 -19.62
CA LEU A 503 5.37 -20.26 -19.46
C LEU A 503 6.09 -20.89 -18.25
N ALA A 504 7.43 -20.77 -18.19
CA ALA A 504 8.31 -21.40 -17.21
C ALA A 504 8.20 -20.83 -15.77
N LYS A 505 7.00 -20.80 -15.22
CA LYS A 505 6.64 -20.25 -13.91
C LYS A 505 5.45 -21.03 -13.33
N PRO A 506 5.21 -21.00 -12.00
CA PRO A 506 3.90 -21.37 -11.47
C PRO A 506 2.82 -20.44 -12.04
N VAL A 507 1.64 -21.01 -12.33
CA VAL A 507 0.47 -20.26 -12.86
C VAL A 507 0.11 -19.10 -11.91
N GLY A 508 -0.08 -17.90 -12.46
CA GLY A 508 -0.42 -16.69 -11.70
C GLY A 508 0.69 -16.09 -10.82
N SER A 509 1.89 -16.68 -10.78
CA SER A 509 2.98 -16.27 -9.88
C SER A 509 3.55 -14.86 -10.13
N LEU A 510 3.34 -14.27 -11.31
CA LEU A 510 3.74 -12.88 -11.61
C LEU A 510 2.58 -11.87 -11.41
N GLY A 511 1.40 -12.34 -10.99
CA GLY A 511 0.25 -11.50 -10.59
C GLY A 511 -0.16 -10.49 -11.66
N THR A 512 -0.22 -9.21 -11.28
CA THR A 512 -0.62 -8.08 -12.16
C THR A 512 0.20 -8.00 -13.45
N LEU A 513 1.46 -8.48 -13.48
CA LEU A 513 2.26 -8.54 -14.73
C LEU A 513 1.63 -9.49 -15.77
N GLU A 514 1.01 -10.59 -15.34
CA GLU A 514 0.35 -11.53 -16.25
C GLU A 514 -0.92 -10.91 -16.83
N ALA A 515 -1.74 -10.29 -15.96
CA ALA A 515 -2.94 -9.57 -16.38
C ALA A 515 -2.61 -8.43 -17.35
N TRP A 516 -1.55 -7.66 -17.07
CA TRP A 516 -1.07 -6.60 -17.96
C TRP A 516 -0.53 -7.14 -19.28
N ALA A 517 0.25 -8.23 -19.25
CA ALA A 517 0.77 -8.89 -20.44
C ALA A 517 -0.36 -9.40 -21.35
N ALA A 518 -1.36 -10.07 -20.77
CA ALA A 518 -2.52 -10.61 -21.48
C ALA A 518 -3.34 -9.50 -22.15
N ARG A 519 -3.64 -8.42 -21.41
CA ARG A 519 -4.38 -7.25 -21.91
C ARG A 519 -3.62 -6.54 -23.02
N LEU A 520 -2.33 -6.28 -22.81
CA LEU A 520 -1.47 -5.59 -23.77
C LEU A 520 -1.36 -6.38 -25.09
N ALA A 521 -1.17 -7.69 -25.01
CA ALA A 521 -1.15 -8.58 -26.17
C ALA A 521 -2.50 -8.66 -26.88
N ALA A 522 -3.61 -8.67 -26.13
CA ALA A 522 -4.96 -8.66 -26.70
C ALA A 522 -5.31 -7.32 -27.39
N LEU A 523 -4.76 -6.19 -26.93
CA LEU A 523 -4.86 -4.90 -27.63
C LEU A 523 -3.94 -4.86 -28.87
N HIS A 524 -2.66 -5.24 -28.72
CA HIS A 524 -1.68 -5.22 -29.81
C HIS A 524 -1.83 -6.36 -30.83
N ARG A 525 -2.71 -7.33 -30.56
CA ARG A 525 -2.95 -8.54 -31.36
C ARG A 525 -1.66 -9.33 -31.66
N SER A 526 -0.78 -9.42 -30.67
CA SER A 526 0.56 -10.01 -30.79
C SER A 526 1.00 -10.66 -29.47
N LEU A 527 1.61 -11.86 -29.54
CA LEU A 527 2.35 -12.46 -28.42
C LEU A 527 3.71 -11.79 -28.15
N SER A 528 4.13 -10.89 -29.03
CA SER A 528 5.26 -9.99 -28.81
C SER A 528 4.78 -8.55 -28.89
N PRO A 529 4.03 -8.05 -27.88
CA PRO A 529 3.58 -6.68 -27.84
C PRO A 529 4.78 -5.74 -27.64
N ASN A 530 4.88 -4.66 -28.42
CA ASN A 530 5.93 -3.67 -28.26
C ASN A 530 5.43 -2.44 -27.49
N VAL A 531 6.14 -2.04 -26.43
CA VAL A 531 5.89 -0.82 -25.63
C VAL A 531 7.17 -0.02 -25.41
N ASP A 532 8.06 0.00 -26.41
CA ASP A 532 9.27 0.83 -26.38
C ASP A 532 8.90 2.31 -26.41
N ARG A 533 7.97 2.66 -27.31
CA ARG A 533 7.44 4.02 -27.51
C ARG A 533 6.19 4.20 -26.65
N VAL A 534 6.34 4.92 -25.54
CA VAL A 534 5.24 5.38 -24.67
C VAL A 534 5.24 6.90 -24.69
N ALA A 535 4.05 7.51 -24.71
CA ALA A 535 3.87 8.96 -24.71
C ALA A 535 3.01 9.40 -23.52
N CYS A 536 3.41 10.47 -22.83
CA CYS A 536 2.68 11.05 -21.71
C CYS A 536 1.97 12.34 -22.13
N LEU A 537 0.64 12.31 -22.11
CA LEU A 537 -0.20 13.45 -22.45
C LEU A 537 -0.87 14.00 -21.19
N ILE A 538 -0.56 15.24 -20.87
CA ILE A 538 -1.08 15.96 -19.71
C ILE A 538 -2.01 17.07 -20.20
N PHE A 539 -3.20 17.19 -19.60
CA PHE A 539 -4.08 18.34 -19.81
C PHE A 539 -4.02 19.29 -18.61
N ALA A 540 -4.01 20.59 -18.87
CA ALA A 540 -3.92 21.61 -17.82
C ALA A 540 -5.12 22.57 -17.84
N GLY A 541 -5.69 22.85 -16.67
CA GLY A 541 -6.84 23.74 -16.50
C GLY A 541 -7.07 24.17 -15.06
N ASP A 542 -7.49 25.41 -14.85
CA ASP A 542 -7.80 25.95 -13.53
C ASP A 542 -9.29 25.82 -13.17
N HIS A 543 -9.59 25.82 -11.87
CA HIS A 543 -10.97 25.65 -11.37
C HIS A 543 -11.47 26.85 -10.57
N GLY A 544 -12.60 27.45 -10.97
CA GLY A 544 -13.18 28.61 -10.29
C GLY A 544 -13.55 28.35 -8.83
N VAL A 545 -13.87 27.10 -8.46
CA VAL A 545 -14.09 26.70 -7.06
C VAL A 545 -12.83 26.88 -6.19
N ALA A 546 -11.62 26.83 -6.76
CA ALA A 546 -10.38 27.01 -6.02
C ALA A 546 -9.92 28.46 -5.88
N ALA A 547 -10.56 29.41 -6.58
CA ALA A 547 -10.26 30.82 -6.45
C ALA A 547 -10.51 31.31 -5.00
N PRO A 548 -9.86 32.40 -4.55
CA PRO A 548 -10.13 33.01 -3.25
C PRO A 548 -11.60 33.41 -3.10
N LYS A 549 -12.15 33.37 -1.88
CA LYS A 549 -13.53 33.81 -1.62
C LYS A 549 -13.79 35.28 -2.00
N ALA A 550 -12.78 36.14 -1.91
CA ALA A 550 -12.82 37.53 -2.37
C ALA A 550 -12.96 37.68 -3.90
N GLN A 551 -12.74 36.61 -4.66
CA GLN A 551 -12.87 36.54 -6.13
C GLN A 551 -14.02 35.61 -6.56
N GLY A 552 -14.91 35.21 -5.63
CA GLY A 552 -16.08 34.39 -5.92
C GLY A 552 -15.86 32.87 -5.91
N GLY A 553 -14.65 32.39 -5.59
CA GLY A 553 -14.37 30.97 -5.39
C GLY A 553 -14.64 30.50 -3.95
N GLU A 554 -14.23 29.27 -3.64
CA GLU A 554 -14.40 28.66 -2.30
C GLU A 554 -13.09 28.50 -1.52
N GLU A 555 -11.94 28.74 -2.16
CA GLU A 555 -10.61 28.55 -1.57
C GLU A 555 -10.44 27.11 -1.02
N CYS A 556 -10.81 26.10 -1.82
CA CYS A 556 -10.80 24.69 -1.44
C CYS A 556 -9.45 23.98 -1.63
N SER A 557 -8.36 24.73 -1.83
CA SER A 557 -7.01 24.22 -2.15
C SER A 557 -5.98 24.68 -1.10
N ALA A 558 -4.95 23.86 -0.88
CA ALA A 558 -3.75 24.22 -0.12
C ALA A 558 -2.96 25.36 -0.76
N TYR A 559 -2.96 25.38 -2.08
CA TYR A 559 -2.09 26.20 -2.92
C TYR A 559 -2.91 27.25 -3.68
N PRO A 560 -2.40 28.49 -3.83
CA PRO A 560 -3.02 29.50 -4.68
C PRO A 560 -3.14 29.03 -6.13
N GLN A 561 -4.19 29.45 -6.82
CA GLN A 561 -4.47 29.07 -8.21
C GLN A 561 -3.31 29.36 -9.19
N ALA A 562 -2.53 30.43 -8.94
CA ALA A 562 -1.32 30.77 -9.70
C ALA A 562 -0.21 29.68 -9.68
N VAL A 563 -0.31 28.66 -8.81
CA VAL A 563 0.61 27.51 -8.82
C VAL A 563 0.45 26.69 -10.10
N THR A 564 -0.73 26.62 -10.73
CA THR A 564 -0.94 25.93 -12.02
C THR A 564 0.03 26.45 -13.10
N LYS A 565 0.09 27.78 -13.31
CA LYS A 565 1.06 28.42 -14.22
C LYS A 565 2.52 28.13 -13.82
N SER A 566 2.80 28.03 -12.53
CA SER A 566 4.15 27.78 -12.00
C SER A 566 4.62 26.34 -12.31
N VAL A 567 3.73 25.35 -12.22
CA VAL A 567 4.02 23.95 -12.61
C VAL A 567 4.24 23.86 -14.12
N LEU A 568 3.41 24.53 -14.95
CA LEU A 568 3.61 24.58 -16.40
C LEU A 568 4.97 25.19 -16.78
N LEU A 569 5.42 26.24 -16.09
CA LEU A 569 6.75 26.80 -16.27
C LEU A 569 7.87 25.83 -15.84
N GLY A 570 7.63 25.00 -14.82
CA GLY A 570 8.53 23.92 -14.42
C GLY A 570 8.66 22.81 -15.47
N LEU A 571 7.54 22.43 -16.11
CA LEU A 571 7.51 21.43 -17.19
C LEU A 571 8.15 21.95 -18.48
N HIS A 572 7.90 23.21 -18.84
CA HIS A 572 8.59 23.90 -19.94
C HIS A 572 10.11 23.92 -19.75
N ARG A 573 10.59 23.97 -18.50
CA ARG A 573 12.02 23.94 -18.12
C ARG A 573 12.56 22.52 -17.87
N GLU A 574 11.75 21.48 -18.04
CA GLU A 574 12.06 20.08 -17.70
C GLU A 574 12.50 19.81 -16.23
N VAL A 575 12.08 20.66 -15.28
CA VAL A 575 12.43 20.53 -13.84
C VAL A 575 11.28 20.06 -12.94
N ALA A 576 10.07 19.93 -13.47
CA ALA A 576 8.91 19.41 -12.73
C ALA A 576 8.93 17.87 -12.68
N GLY A 577 8.15 17.29 -11.74
CA GLY A 577 8.18 15.86 -11.45
C GLY A 577 7.86 14.99 -12.67
N ALA A 578 6.81 15.32 -13.42
CA ALA A 578 6.47 14.57 -14.63
C ALA A 578 7.56 14.65 -15.71
N SER A 579 8.20 15.81 -15.92
CA SER A 579 9.31 15.93 -16.89
C SER A 579 10.54 15.12 -16.49
N VAL A 580 10.90 15.11 -15.20
CA VAL A 580 12.03 14.31 -14.69
C VAL A 580 11.75 12.81 -14.85
N LEU A 581 10.54 12.36 -14.50
CA LEU A 581 10.15 10.95 -14.61
C LEU A 581 9.96 10.50 -16.06
N ALA A 582 9.42 11.34 -16.94
CA ALA A 582 9.29 11.03 -18.37
C ALA A 582 10.66 10.85 -19.03
N LYS A 583 11.59 11.76 -18.75
CA LYS A 583 12.99 11.67 -19.20
C LYS A 583 13.69 10.41 -18.67
N GLY A 584 13.54 10.12 -17.37
CA GLY A 584 14.10 8.92 -16.73
C GLY A 584 13.56 7.60 -17.29
N ASN A 585 12.32 7.60 -17.80
CA ASN A 585 11.68 6.42 -18.39
C ASN A 585 11.70 6.40 -19.92
N ASN A 586 12.37 7.33 -20.59
CA ASN A 586 12.35 7.48 -22.06
C ASN A 586 10.91 7.49 -22.61
N VAL A 587 10.13 8.48 -22.15
CA VAL A 587 8.73 8.72 -22.51
C VAL A 587 8.63 10.12 -23.13
N ASP A 588 8.04 10.23 -24.32
CA ASP A 588 7.77 11.51 -24.96
C ASP A 588 6.68 12.26 -24.16
N LEU A 589 6.95 13.48 -23.68
CA LEU A 589 6.02 14.26 -22.82
C LEU A 589 5.39 15.44 -23.56
N ARG A 590 4.06 15.59 -23.43
CA ARG A 590 3.30 16.74 -23.93
C ARG A 590 2.32 17.24 -22.88
N VAL A 591 2.31 18.56 -22.66
CA VAL A 591 1.27 19.27 -21.91
C VAL A 591 0.41 20.05 -22.90
N VAL A 592 -0.91 20.00 -22.73
CA VAL A 592 -1.90 20.79 -23.48
C VAL A 592 -2.65 21.69 -22.51
N ASP A 593 -2.45 23.01 -22.62
CA ASP A 593 -3.29 23.99 -21.94
C ASP A 593 -4.67 24.02 -22.60
N VAL A 594 -5.70 23.71 -21.81
CA VAL A 594 -7.12 23.76 -22.21
C VAL A 594 -7.93 24.75 -21.37
N GLY A 595 -7.34 25.37 -20.35
CA GLY A 595 -8.09 26.17 -19.36
C GLY A 595 -7.29 26.89 -18.27
N VAL A 596 -5.98 27.10 -18.39
CA VAL A 596 -5.14 27.71 -17.34
C VAL A 596 -5.31 29.24 -17.30
N ILE A 597 -5.34 29.83 -16.11
CA ILE A 597 -5.39 31.29 -15.91
C ILE A 597 -3.95 31.84 -15.95
N LEU A 598 -3.57 32.42 -17.10
CA LEU A 598 -2.21 32.91 -17.33
C LEU A 598 -2.00 34.40 -16.97
N GLY A 599 -3.08 35.18 -16.90
CA GLY A 599 -3.04 36.65 -16.82
C GLY A 599 -2.72 37.29 -18.18
N ASP A 600 -2.32 38.57 -18.16
CA ASP A 600 -1.91 39.31 -19.37
C ASP A 600 -0.60 38.76 -19.99
N ASP A 601 0.16 37.98 -19.23
CA ASP A 601 1.37 37.29 -19.66
C ASP A 601 1.04 35.86 -20.12
N GLN A 602 1.01 35.65 -21.45
CA GLN A 602 0.84 34.35 -22.11
C GLN A 602 1.93 33.32 -21.74
N GLY A 603 3.02 33.74 -21.10
CA GLY A 603 4.14 32.88 -20.72
C GLY A 603 5.07 32.52 -21.89
N PRO A 604 6.25 31.94 -21.61
CA PRO A 604 7.30 31.69 -22.60
C PRO A 604 7.03 30.45 -23.49
N PHE A 605 5.77 30.10 -23.74
CA PHE A 605 5.40 28.80 -24.29
C PHE A 605 5.38 28.71 -25.83
N GLU A 606 5.47 29.83 -26.55
CA GLU A 606 5.35 29.90 -28.02
C GLU A 606 6.30 28.97 -28.80
N ASN A 607 7.45 28.59 -28.20
CA ASN A 607 8.45 27.68 -28.80
C ASN A 607 8.73 26.44 -27.94
N SER A 608 7.79 26.00 -27.08
CA SER A 608 8.04 24.85 -26.21
C SER A 608 7.85 23.50 -26.94
N SER A 609 8.84 22.62 -26.82
CA SER A 609 8.76 21.21 -27.23
C SER A 609 7.80 20.38 -26.37
N VAL A 610 7.67 20.74 -25.10
CA VAL A 610 6.88 20.01 -24.08
C VAL A 610 5.48 20.61 -23.90
N VAL A 611 5.37 21.94 -23.79
CA VAL A 611 4.09 22.62 -23.54
C VAL A 611 3.50 23.14 -24.84
N LYS A 612 2.66 22.34 -25.50
CA LYS A 612 1.83 22.83 -26.61
C LYS A 612 0.65 23.60 -26.01
N VAL A 613 0.75 24.93 -25.90
CA VAL A 613 -0.44 25.76 -25.69
C VAL A 613 -1.37 25.49 -26.87
N SER A 614 -2.59 25.03 -26.58
CA SER A 614 -3.58 24.85 -27.62
C SER A 614 -3.83 26.19 -28.30
N SER A 615 -3.74 26.25 -29.63
CA SER A 615 -4.18 27.42 -30.42
C SER A 615 -5.68 27.71 -30.26
N ARG A 616 -6.38 26.87 -29.49
CA ARG A 616 -7.77 26.92 -29.09
C ARG A 616 -7.84 26.82 -27.56
N LYS A 617 -7.30 27.81 -26.85
CA LYS A 617 -7.53 27.94 -25.41
C LYS A 617 -9.03 28.09 -25.17
N LEU A 618 -9.68 27.04 -24.66
CA LEU A 618 -11.14 26.94 -24.64
C LEU A 618 -11.76 27.77 -23.50
N LEU A 619 -11.09 27.80 -22.36
CA LEU A 619 -11.55 28.42 -21.11
C LEU A 619 -10.41 29.20 -20.43
N HIS A 620 -10.78 30.00 -19.44
CA HIS A 620 -9.86 30.76 -18.58
C HIS A 620 -10.17 30.43 -17.12
N GLY A 621 -9.96 29.16 -16.76
CA GLY A 621 -10.59 28.51 -15.63
C GLY A 621 -12.04 28.07 -15.93
N THR A 622 -12.51 27.04 -15.23
CA THR A 622 -13.95 26.73 -15.10
C THR A 622 -14.63 27.69 -14.12
N GLN A 623 -15.96 27.77 -14.14
CA GLN A 623 -16.72 28.54 -13.16
C GLN A 623 -16.68 27.88 -11.76
N ASN A 624 -17.05 28.64 -10.72
CA ASN A 624 -17.28 28.05 -9.40
C ASN A 624 -18.57 27.21 -9.42
N PHE A 625 -18.42 25.88 -9.38
CA PHE A 625 -19.57 24.99 -9.47
C PHE A 625 -20.54 25.06 -8.28
N CYS A 626 -20.16 25.72 -7.17
CA CYS A 626 -21.10 26.02 -6.07
C CYS A 626 -22.09 27.15 -6.42
N VAL A 627 -21.85 27.91 -7.50
CA VAL A 627 -22.63 29.08 -7.93
C VAL A 627 -23.32 28.85 -9.28
N GLU A 628 -22.72 28.11 -10.21
CA GLU A 628 -23.29 27.79 -11.54
C GLU A 628 -22.71 26.45 -12.05
N PRO A 629 -22.99 25.95 -13.27
CA PRO A 629 -22.25 24.80 -13.81
C PRO A 629 -20.78 25.15 -14.04
N ALA A 630 -19.84 24.22 -13.78
CA ALA A 630 -18.41 24.44 -14.03
C ALA A 630 -18.13 24.88 -15.49
N MET A 631 -18.89 24.35 -16.44
CA MET A 631 -18.86 24.66 -17.86
C MET A 631 -20.23 24.38 -18.49
N SER A 632 -20.54 25.01 -19.62
CA SER A 632 -21.69 24.62 -20.44
C SER A 632 -21.46 23.25 -21.10
N GLU A 633 -22.53 22.55 -21.47
CA GLU A 633 -22.43 21.27 -22.20
C GLU A 633 -21.60 21.40 -23.48
N ALA A 634 -21.81 22.48 -24.25
CA ALA A 634 -21.04 22.76 -25.46
C ALA A 634 -19.55 23.07 -25.19
N GLU A 635 -19.18 23.56 -24.00
CA GLU A 635 -17.77 23.70 -23.60
C GLU A 635 -17.17 22.37 -23.18
N CYS A 636 -17.94 21.55 -22.45
CA CYS A 636 -17.58 20.20 -22.07
C CYS A 636 -17.28 19.32 -23.30
N GLU A 637 -18.17 19.32 -24.29
CA GLU A 637 -17.98 18.65 -25.58
C GLU A 637 -16.76 19.17 -26.33
N ARG A 638 -16.52 20.50 -26.36
CA ARG A 638 -15.32 21.07 -26.99
C ARG A 638 -14.04 20.60 -26.30
N CYS A 639 -14.00 20.52 -24.98
CA CYS A 639 -12.87 19.97 -24.22
C CYS A 639 -12.66 18.49 -24.56
N MET A 640 -13.71 17.66 -24.59
CA MET A 640 -13.62 16.27 -25.02
C MET A 640 -13.10 16.12 -26.46
N ILE A 641 -13.53 16.97 -27.39
CA ILE A 641 -13.05 16.99 -28.78
C ILE A 641 -11.56 17.36 -28.86
N VAL A 642 -11.09 18.32 -28.04
CA VAL A 642 -9.65 18.63 -27.92
C VAL A 642 -8.89 17.43 -27.36
N GLY A 643 -9.40 16.80 -26.30
CA GLY A 643 -8.83 15.58 -25.73
C GLY A 643 -8.61 14.46 -26.74
N ARG A 644 -9.64 14.15 -27.54
CA ARG A 644 -9.57 13.17 -28.63
C ARG A 644 -8.49 13.54 -29.66
N LYS A 645 -8.50 14.78 -30.16
CA LYS A 645 -7.55 15.25 -31.18
C LYS A 645 -6.11 15.24 -30.69
N SER A 646 -5.87 15.77 -29.49
CA SER A 646 -4.53 15.80 -28.90
C SER A 646 -3.96 14.41 -28.64
N LEU A 647 -4.80 13.42 -28.27
CA LEU A 647 -4.35 12.03 -28.23
C LEU A 647 -3.99 11.51 -29.63
N ASN A 648 -4.88 11.68 -30.61
CA ASN A 648 -4.66 11.14 -31.95
C ASN A 648 -3.38 11.69 -32.59
N GLU A 649 -3.26 13.02 -32.61
CA GLU A 649 -2.10 13.76 -33.12
C GLU A 649 -0.81 13.33 -32.41
N PHE A 650 -0.80 13.22 -31.07
CA PHE A 650 0.43 12.90 -30.35
C PHE A 650 0.88 11.45 -30.53
N VAL A 651 -0.06 10.50 -30.61
CA VAL A 651 0.25 9.09 -30.91
C VAL A 651 0.77 8.93 -32.34
N GLU A 652 0.23 9.68 -33.31
CA GLU A 652 0.75 9.70 -34.68
C GLU A 652 2.17 10.30 -34.73
N GLU A 653 2.40 11.45 -34.09
CA GLU A 653 3.71 12.12 -34.02
C GLU A 653 4.80 11.25 -33.36
N THR A 654 4.47 10.50 -32.31
CA THR A 654 5.44 9.69 -31.53
C THR A 654 5.55 8.24 -31.97
N SER A 655 4.56 7.75 -32.73
CA SER A 655 4.28 6.32 -32.98
C SER A 655 4.10 5.49 -31.70
N ALA A 656 3.57 6.12 -30.64
CA ALA A 656 3.38 5.48 -29.34
C ALA A 656 2.47 4.24 -29.40
N LYS A 657 2.81 3.24 -28.60
CA LYS A 657 2.08 1.97 -28.46
C LYS A 657 1.34 1.84 -27.13
N ALA A 658 1.62 2.73 -26.18
CA ALA A 658 0.82 2.95 -24.99
C ALA A 658 0.91 4.43 -24.62
N VAL A 659 -0.05 4.94 -23.86
CA VAL A 659 -0.07 6.32 -23.38
C VAL A 659 -0.20 6.40 -21.87
N VAL A 660 0.48 7.39 -21.28
CA VAL A 660 0.18 7.89 -19.94
C VAL A 660 -0.76 9.08 -20.07
N LEU A 661 -1.85 9.10 -19.31
CA LEU A 661 -2.74 10.26 -19.23
C LEU A 661 -2.65 10.91 -17.84
N GLY A 662 -2.32 12.20 -17.81
CA GLY A 662 -2.14 13.00 -16.60
C GLY A 662 -2.84 14.36 -16.65
N GLU A 663 -2.78 15.10 -15.55
CA GLU A 663 -3.50 16.36 -15.37
C GLU A 663 -2.75 17.35 -14.48
N ILE A 664 -3.10 18.63 -14.60
CA ILE A 664 -2.62 19.72 -13.76
C ILE A 664 -3.77 20.72 -13.57
N GLY A 665 -4.18 20.98 -12.33
CA GLY A 665 -5.17 22.00 -12.05
C GLY A 665 -5.41 22.26 -10.57
N ILE A 666 -5.16 23.47 -10.10
CA ILE A 666 -5.52 23.84 -8.74
C ILE A 666 -7.05 23.81 -8.58
N GLY A 667 -7.53 22.91 -7.71
CA GLY A 667 -8.96 22.66 -7.43
C GLY A 667 -9.49 21.31 -7.91
N ASN A 668 -8.80 20.64 -8.84
CA ASN A 668 -9.33 19.48 -9.54
C ASN A 668 -9.60 18.25 -8.66
N THR A 669 -8.94 18.11 -7.50
CA THR A 669 -9.27 17.06 -6.52
C THR A 669 -10.64 17.27 -5.87
N THR A 670 -11.13 18.51 -5.78
CA THR A 670 -12.49 18.81 -5.30
C THR A 670 -13.52 18.46 -6.36
N SER A 671 -13.26 18.83 -7.61
CA SER A 671 -14.05 18.49 -8.80
C SER A 671 -14.15 16.97 -8.98
N SER A 672 -13.02 16.26 -8.83
CA SER A 672 -12.95 14.80 -8.86
C SER A 672 -13.73 14.15 -7.72
N SER A 673 -13.65 14.69 -6.50
CA SER A 673 -14.48 14.22 -5.38
C SER A 673 -15.97 14.40 -5.66
N ALA A 674 -16.39 15.53 -6.26
CA ALA A 674 -17.78 15.78 -6.60
C ALA A 674 -18.30 14.81 -7.69
N LEU A 675 -17.50 14.58 -8.75
CA LEU A 675 -17.80 13.60 -9.79
C LEU A 675 -17.91 12.18 -9.23
N ILE A 676 -16.96 11.75 -8.39
CA ILE A 676 -17.01 10.41 -7.79
C ILE A 676 -18.20 10.30 -6.84
N ALA A 677 -18.48 11.30 -6.01
CA ALA A 677 -19.65 11.27 -5.10
C ALA A 677 -20.97 11.03 -5.85
N ILE A 678 -21.25 11.79 -6.91
CA ILE A 678 -22.50 11.65 -7.66
C ILE A 678 -22.57 10.32 -8.43
N MET A 679 -21.46 9.89 -9.06
CA MET A 679 -21.43 8.67 -9.89
C MET A 679 -21.39 7.37 -9.09
N THR A 680 -20.93 7.41 -7.83
CA THR A 680 -20.84 6.23 -6.95
C THR A 680 -21.94 6.19 -5.87
N SER A 681 -22.83 7.19 -5.84
CA SER A 681 -23.85 7.36 -4.79
C SER A 681 -23.24 7.43 -3.37
N LYS A 682 -22.00 7.89 -3.25
CA LYS A 682 -21.24 8.01 -2.00
C LYS A 682 -21.37 9.39 -1.39
N SER A 683 -21.26 9.47 -0.06
CA SER A 683 -21.20 10.76 0.62
C SER A 683 -19.90 11.50 0.30
N ALA A 684 -19.91 12.84 0.33
CA ALA A 684 -18.71 13.65 0.15
C ALA A 684 -17.59 13.25 1.12
N ARG A 685 -17.97 12.88 2.36
CA ARG A 685 -17.07 12.41 3.42
C ARG A 685 -16.37 11.07 3.11
N GLU A 686 -16.96 10.20 2.29
CA GLU A 686 -16.33 8.94 1.87
C GLU A 686 -15.30 9.12 0.75
N VAL A 687 -15.36 10.23 0.00
CA VAL A 687 -14.53 10.45 -1.20
C VAL A 687 -13.54 11.61 -1.09
N CYS A 688 -13.76 12.57 -0.19
CA CYS A 688 -12.88 13.73 -0.02
C CYS A 688 -11.63 13.40 0.81
N GLY A 689 -10.48 13.28 0.13
CA GLY A 689 -9.16 13.23 0.75
C GLY A 689 -8.51 14.61 0.92
N GLY A 690 -7.34 14.61 1.58
CA GLY A 690 -6.55 15.80 1.90
C GLY A 690 -5.80 16.43 0.71
N GLY A 691 -5.87 15.83 -0.49
CA GLY A 691 -5.17 16.31 -1.68
C GLY A 691 -3.66 16.40 -1.46
N ALA A 692 -3.10 17.59 -1.64
CA ALA A 692 -1.66 17.83 -1.60
C ALA A 692 -1.07 18.02 -0.17
N PHE A 693 -1.86 17.93 0.92
CA PHE A 693 -1.39 18.21 2.29
C PHE A 693 -0.57 17.07 2.93
N VAL A 694 0.51 17.39 3.65
CA VAL A 694 1.45 16.40 4.20
C VAL A 694 1.21 16.02 5.68
N THR A 695 0.48 16.83 6.46
CA THR A 695 0.34 16.66 7.92
C THR A 695 -1.11 16.39 8.38
N LYS A 696 -1.26 15.76 9.56
CA LYS A 696 -2.56 15.29 10.10
C LYS A 696 -3.40 16.41 10.73
N GLU A 697 -2.77 17.50 11.14
CA GLU A 697 -3.39 18.56 11.93
C GLU A 697 -3.97 19.64 11.01
N ALA A 698 -3.23 20.02 9.96
CA ALA A 698 -3.68 20.99 8.95
C ALA A 698 -4.71 20.41 7.96
N SER A 699 -4.88 19.08 7.92
CA SER A 699 -5.76 18.41 6.96
C SER A 699 -7.23 18.38 7.38
N GLN A 700 -7.56 18.39 8.68
CA GLN A 700 -8.94 18.21 9.14
C GLN A 700 -9.87 19.36 8.70
N GLU A 701 -9.46 20.62 8.91
CA GLU A 701 -10.27 21.79 8.52
C GLU A 701 -10.43 21.90 7.00
N VAL A 702 -9.37 21.63 6.23
CA VAL A 702 -9.45 21.68 4.76
C VAL A 702 -10.30 20.54 4.21
N ILE A 703 -10.21 19.33 4.77
CA ILE A 703 -11.09 18.21 4.38
C ILE A 703 -12.55 18.56 4.70
N LEU A 704 -12.85 19.14 5.86
CA LEU A 704 -14.21 19.59 6.20
C LEU A 704 -14.72 20.68 5.24
N LYS A 705 -13.88 21.66 4.89
CA LYS A 705 -14.18 22.69 3.89
C LYS A 705 -14.43 22.08 2.51
N LYS A 706 -13.65 21.07 2.10
CA LYS A 706 -13.81 20.33 0.84
C LYS A 706 -15.12 19.53 0.81
N ILE A 707 -15.47 18.89 1.94
CA ILE A 707 -16.75 18.17 2.12
C ILE A 707 -17.92 19.14 1.96
N ASP A 708 -17.93 20.28 2.66
CA ASP A 708 -18.97 21.32 2.53
C ASP A 708 -19.12 21.82 1.08
N VAL A 709 -18.00 22.13 0.42
CA VAL A 709 -17.98 22.57 -0.99
C VAL A 709 -18.62 21.53 -1.91
N VAL A 710 -18.26 20.25 -1.75
CA VAL A 710 -18.82 19.15 -2.54
C VAL A 710 -20.31 18.93 -2.21
N GLU A 711 -20.71 18.95 -0.95
CA GLU A 711 -22.12 18.78 -0.54
C GLU A 711 -23.01 19.90 -1.07
N ARG A 712 -22.55 21.15 -1.03
CA ARG A 712 -23.25 22.30 -1.63
C ARG A 712 -23.35 22.18 -3.15
N ALA A 713 -22.29 21.79 -3.83
CA ALA A 713 -22.28 21.60 -5.28
C ALA A 713 -23.28 20.51 -5.72
N LEU A 714 -23.25 19.34 -5.07
CA LEU A 714 -24.19 18.25 -5.31
C LEU A 714 -25.64 18.69 -5.06
N SER A 715 -25.89 19.35 -3.92
CA SER A 715 -27.23 19.84 -3.55
C SER A 715 -27.78 20.85 -4.54
N ARG A 716 -26.92 21.73 -5.09
CA ARG A 716 -27.29 22.73 -6.11
C ARG A 716 -27.69 22.08 -7.44
N HIS A 717 -26.88 21.12 -7.90
CA HIS A 717 -26.93 20.61 -9.27
C HIS A 717 -27.87 19.41 -9.47
N PHE A 718 -28.13 18.67 -8.40
CA PHE A 718 -28.89 17.42 -8.39
C PHE A 718 -29.94 17.34 -7.25
N GLY A 719 -30.03 18.36 -6.39
CA GLY A 719 -30.99 18.45 -5.30
C GLY A 719 -30.55 17.75 -4.00
N ALA A 720 -31.32 17.93 -2.92
CA ALA A 720 -30.95 17.46 -1.58
C ALA A 720 -30.79 15.92 -1.43
N ASN A 721 -31.27 15.14 -2.41
CA ASN A 721 -31.12 13.67 -2.46
C ASN A 721 -30.13 13.22 -3.55
N ALA A 722 -29.24 14.09 -4.02
CA ALA A 722 -28.25 13.82 -5.07
C ALA A 722 -27.52 12.48 -4.91
N SER A 723 -27.03 12.18 -3.71
CA SER A 723 -26.31 10.93 -3.38
C SER A 723 -27.16 9.65 -3.47
N ARG A 724 -28.47 9.75 -3.70
CA ARG A 724 -29.39 8.62 -3.91
C ARG A 724 -29.87 8.49 -5.35
N GLN A 725 -29.44 9.37 -6.27
CA GLN A 725 -29.82 9.28 -7.68
C GLN A 725 -29.01 8.18 -8.37
N VAL A 726 -29.71 7.13 -8.76
CA VAL A 726 -29.20 6.08 -9.65
C VAL A 726 -29.44 6.56 -11.09
N ASN A 727 -28.37 6.64 -11.89
CA ASN A 727 -28.35 7.07 -13.31
C ASN A 727 -28.25 8.60 -13.59
N VAL A 728 -27.33 9.33 -12.94
CA VAL A 728 -26.85 10.61 -13.49
C VAL A 728 -25.98 10.33 -14.72
N GLN A 729 -26.24 11.02 -15.84
CA GLN A 729 -25.45 10.85 -17.06
C GLN A 729 -24.03 11.43 -16.89
N GLY A 730 -23.00 10.67 -17.29
CA GLY A 730 -21.61 11.07 -17.08
C GLY A 730 -21.24 12.43 -17.68
N LEU A 731 -21.82 12.78 -18.83
CA LEU A 731 -21.63 14.09 -19.49
C LEU A 731 -22.25 15.25 -18.69
N GLU A 732 -23.44 15.06 -18.12
CA GLU A 732 -24.11 16.07 -17.29
C GLU A 732 -23.33 16.34 -16.00
N ALA A 733 -22.86 15.27 -15.33
CA ALA A 733 -22.00 15.39 -14.16
C ALA A 733 -20.69 16.13 -14.49
N LEU A 734 -20.06 15.78 -15.60
CA LEU A 734 -18.82 16.40 -16.08
C LEU A 734 -18.99 17.89 -16.39
N ALA A 735 -20.07 18.28 -17.06
CA ALA A 735 -20.34 19.70 -17.35
C ALA A 735 -20.61 20.52 -16.07
N LYS A 736 -21.40 19.97 -15.15
CA LYS A 736 -21.80 20.68 -13.92
C LYS A 736 -20.68 20.77 -12.86
N LEU A 737 -19.88 19.71 -12.69
CA LEU A 737 -18.94 19.55 -11.56
C LEU A 737 -17.47 19.37 -11.96
N GLY A 738 -17.15 19.24 -13.25
CA GLY A 738 -15.83 18.85 -13.74
C GLY A 738 -14.83 19.98 -13.94
N GLY A 739 -13.81 19.68 -14.75
CA GLY A 739 -12.74 20.57 -15.16
C GLY A 739 -12.52 20.51 -16.67
N ALA A 740 -11.94 21.55 -17.26
CA ALA A 740 -11.58 21.57 -18.69
C ALA A 740 -10.58 20.45 -19.04
N GLU A 741 -9.64 20.20 -18.14
CA GLU A 741 -8.64 19.14 -18.21
C GLU A 741 -9.24 17.76 -17.93
N ILE A 742 -10.20 17.65 -17.00
CA ILE A 742 -10.94 16.40 -16.75
C ILE A 742 -11.77 16.01 -17.98
N ALA A 743 -12.46 16.97 -18.61
CA ALA A 743 -13.22 16.73 -19.83
C ALA A 743 -12.31 16.37 -21.02
N SER A 744 -11.12 16.98 -21.10
CA SER A 744 -10.11 16.62 -22.10
C SER A 744 -9.53 15.21 -21.86
N LEU A 745 -9.30 14.81 -20.60
CA LEU A 745 -8.95 13.44 -20.23
C LEU A 745 -10.04 12.44 -20.65
N VAL A 746 -11.32 12.73 -20.39
CA VAL A 746 -12.45 11.89 -20.83
C VAL A 746 -12.44 11.72 -22.35
N GLY A 747 -12.21 12.80 -23.10
CA GLY A 747 -12.02 12.75 -24.55
C GLY A 747 -10.87 11.83 -24.98
N ALA A 748 -9.71 11.96 -24.33
CA ALA A 748 -8.54 11.12 -24.60
C ALA A 748 -8.77 9.63 -24.26
N PHE A 749 -9.46 9.30 -23.16
CA PHE A 749 -9.83 7.92 -22.82
C PHE A 749 -10.75 7.29 -23.87
N LEU A 750 -11.76 8.03 -24.34
CA LEU A 750 -12.68 7.56 -25.38
C LEU A 750 -11.96 7.36 -26.72
N GLU A 751 -10.99 8.20 -27.06
CA GLU A 751 -10.18 8.03 -28.28
C GLU A 751 -9.23 6.83 -28.18
N ALA A 752 -8.57 6.65 -27.03
CA ALA A 752 -7.70 5.51 -26.80
C ALA A 752 -8.47 4.18 -26.91
N SER A 753 -9.70 4.13 -26.35
CA SER A 753 -10.62 3.00 -26.51
C SER A 753 -11.00 2.76 -27.98
N THR A 754 -11.33 3.82 -28.72
CA THR A 754 -11.69 3.74 -30.15
C THR A 754 -10.54 3.17 -31.00
N ARG A 755 -9.29 3.40 -30.59
CA ARG A 755 -8.07 2.99 -31.31
C ARG A 755 -7.38 1.74 -30.73
N GLU A 756 -8.00 1.05 -29.75
CA GLU A 756 -7.41 -0.07 -29.00
C GLU A 756 -6.02 0.26 -28.36
N ILE A 757 -5.78 1.52 -27.96
CA ILE A 757 -4.49 1.98 -27.40
C ILE A 757 -4.47 1.80 -25.86
N PRO A 758 -3.51 1.04 -25.29
CA PRO A 758 -3.30 0.93 -23.84
C PRO A 758 -3.10 2.29 -23.15
N VAL A 759 -3.82 2.52 -22.05
CA VAL A 759 -3.74 3.73 -21.22
C VAL A 759 -3.32 3.39 -19.80
N LEU A 760 -2.17 3.91 -19.39
CA LEU A 760 -1.74 3.95 -17.99
C LEU A 760 -2.51 5.08 -17.26
N VAL A 761 -3.41 4.69 -16.37
CA VAL A 761 -4.21 5.60 -15.53
C VAL A 761 -3.41 5.98 -14.30
N ASP A 762 -3.13 7.27 -14.13
CA ASP A 762 -2.28 7.81 -13.07
C ASP A 762 -2.91 7.74 -11.65
N GLY A 763 -3.23 8.89 -11.05
CA GLY A 763 -3.81 8.97 -9.71
C GLY A 763 -5.32 9.17 -9.69
N PHE A 764 -5.77 9.80 -8.61
CA PHE A 764 -7.18 10.05 -8.28
C PHE A 764 -7.96 10.77 -9.39
N ILE A 765 -7.43 11.88 -9.93
CA ILE A 765 -8.12 12.70 -10.94
C ILE A 765 -8.24 11.95 -12.28
N ALA A 766 -7.16 11.29 -12.72
CA ALA A 766 -7.20 10.43 -13.91
C ALA A 766 -8.19 9.25 -13.75
N THR A 767 -8.32 8.71 -12.53
CA THR A 767 -9.31 7.67 -12.22
C THR A 767 -10.75 8.22 -12.25
N ALA A 768 -10.98 9.46 -11.78
CA ALA A 768 -12.28 10.13 -11.89
C ALA A 768 -12.69 10.38 -13.36
N ALA A 769 -11.75 10.83 -14.19
CA ALA A 769 -11.96 10.97 -15.63
C ALA A 769 -12.21 9.61 -16.32
N ALA A 770 -11.49 8.55 -15.92
CA ALA A 770 -11.73 7.19 -16.42
C ALA A 770 -13.14 6.69 -16.06
N LEU A 771 -13.63 6.95 -14.84
CA LEU A 771 -15.00 6.62 -14.41
C LEU A 771 -16.05 7.31 -15.28
N VAL A 772 -15.88 8.62 -15.57
CA VAL A 772 -16.76 9.36 -16.48
C VAL A 772 -16.73 8.77 -17.89
N ALA A 773 -15.54 8.46 -18.42
CA ALA A 773 -15.39 7.86 -19.75
C ALA A 773 -16.02 6.47 -19.85
N VAL A 774 -15.88 5.63 -18.81
CA VAL A 774 -16.52 4.30 -18.71
C VAL A 774 -18.04 4.40 -18.60
N ALA A 775 -18.58 5.39 -17.89
CA ALA A 775 -20.03 5.61 -17.83
C ALA A 775 -20.62 6.14 -19.15
N ILE A 776 -19.83 6.80 -20.00
CA ILE A 776 -20.21 7.21 -21.36
C ILE A 776 -20.07 6.04 -22.34
N SER A 777 -19.01 5.24 -22.22
CA SER A 777 -18.72 4.09 -23.07
C SER A 777 -17.99 3.00 -22.27
N PRO A 778 -18.69 1.92 -21.85
CA PRO A 778 -18.08 0.85 -21.05
C PRO A 778 -16.85 0.23 -21.71
N ASN A 779 -16.78 0.19 -23.04
CA ASN A 779 -15.64 -0.32 -23.82
C ASN A 779 -14.30 0.38 -23.52
N VAL A 780 -14.30 1.54 -22.84
CA VAL A 780 -13.10 2.15 -22.28
C VAL A 780 -12.37 1.21 -21.32
N CYS A 781 -13.09 0.34 -20.59
CA CYS A 781 -12.51 -0.67 -19.70
C CYS A 781 -11.46 -1.57 -20.36
N ASN A 782 -11.54 -1.81 -21.68
CA ASN A 782 -10.57 -2.66 -22.39
C ASN A 782 -9.16 -2.05 -22.46
N VAL A 783 -9.04 -0.72 -22.40
CA VAL A 783 -7.76 -0.02 -22.54
C VAL A 783 -7.15 0.49 -21.24
N LEU A 784 -7.84 0.38 -20.10
CA LEU A 784 -7.33 0.91 -18.82
C LEU A 784 -6.30 -0.01 -18.16
N PHE A 785 -5.22 0.59 -17.63
CA PHE A 785 -4.21 -0.04 -16.80
C PHE A 785 -3.99 0.85 -15.56
N PHE A 786 -4.54 0.46 -14.40
CA PHE A 786 -4.47 1.29 -13.19
C PHE A 786 -3.07 1.23 -12.56
N THR A 787 -2.44 2.39 -12.38
CA THR A 787 -1.00 2.41 -12.05
C THR A 787 -0.70 2.50 -10.57
N SER A 788 -1.31 3.41 -9.80
CA SER A 788 -1.07 3.50 -8.36
C SER A 788 -2.34 3.58 -7.54
N GLN A 789 -2.33 2.87 -6.41
CA GLN A 789 -3.19 3.11 -5.27
C GLN A 789 -2.80 4.48 -4.70
N SER A 790 -3.66 5.47 -4.93
CA SER A 790 -3.49 6.84 -4.48
C SER A 790 -3.79 6.95 -2.99
N ALA A 791 -3.19 7.96 -2.34
CA ALA A 791 -3.54 8.32 -0.97
C ALA A 791 -4.94 8.97 -0.83
N GLU A 792 -5.57 9.39 -1.93
CA GLU A 792 -6.94 9.94 -1.91
C GLU A 792 -7.98 8.82 -1.74
N ILE A 793 -8.73 8.86 -0.64
CA ILE A 793 -9.68 7.82 -0.22
C ILE A 793 -10.75 7.47 -1.28
N GLY A 794 -11.17 8.45 -2.08
CA GLY A 794 -12.20 8.28 -3.10
C GLY A 794 -11.78 7.48 -4.34
N GLN A 795 -10.48 7.28 -4.59
CA GLN A 795 -10.04 6.53 -5.79
C GLN A 795 -10.61 5.11 -5.80
N ARG A 796 -10.62 4.45 -4.63
CA ARG A 796 -11.19 3.12 -4.46
C ARG A 796 -12.67 3.06 -4.84
N ALA A 797 -13.48 4.04 -4.43
CA ALA A 797 -14.90 4.08 -4.81
C ALA A 797 -15.09 4.21 -6.33
N ALA A 798 -14.21 4.95 -7.01
CA ALA A 798 -14.21 5.03 -8.47
C ALA A 798 -13.80 3.69 -9.13
N LEU A 799 -12.76 3.02 -8.61
CA LEU A 799 -12.33 1.70 -9.09
C LEU A 799 -13.39 0.61 -8.87
N GLU A 800 -14.08 0.62 -7.72
CA GLU A 800 -15.21 -0.25 -7.43
C GLU A 800 -16.36 -0.02 -8.42
N LYS A 801 -16.69 1.24 -8.72
CA LYS A 801 -17.76 1.56 -9.68
C LYS A 801 -17.40 1.27 -11.13
N ILE A 802 -16.14 1.44 -11.54
CA ILE A 802 -15.65 0.99 -12.85
C ILE A 802 -15.79 -0.55 -12.94
N GLN A 803 -15.42 -1.29 -11.89
CA GLN A 803 -15.58 -2.75 -11.85
C GLN A 803 -17.05 -3.17 -11.95
N GLU A 804 -17.96 -2.47 -11.27
CA GLU A 804 -19.40 -2.69 -11.35
C GLU A 804 -19.91 -2.51 -12.79
N ILE A 805 -19.58 -1.39 -13.43
CA ILE A 805 -19.98 -1.10 -14.82
C ILE A 805 -19.37 -2.14 -15.79
N ALA A 806 -18.09 -2.49 -15.62
CA ALA A 806 -17.44 -3.50 -16.45
C ALA A 806 -18.11 -4.87 -16.32
N THR A 807 -18.40 -5.30 -15.09
CA THR A 807 -19.08 -6.58 -14.80
C THR A 807 -20.48 -6.61 -15.41
N ALA A 808 -21.24 -5.51 -15.32
CA ALA A 808 -22.57 -5.38 -15.92
C ALA A 808 -22.58 -5.38 -17.47
N ASN A 809 -21.40 -5.19 -18.10
CA ASN A 809 -21.23 -5.20 -19.55
C ASN A 809 -20.36 -6.39 -20.05
N GLU A 810 -20.09 -7.38 -19.18
CA GLU A 810 -19.24 -8.54 -19.48
C GLU A 810 -17.80 -8.17 -19.94
N LEU A 811 -17.29 -7.02 -19.49
CA LEU A 811 -15.97 -6.52 -19.88
C LEU A 811 -14.88 -6.94 -18.88
N PRO A 812 -13.76 -7.50 -19.35
CA PRO A 812 -12.65 -7.87 -18.48
C PRO A 812 -11.89 -6.62 -18.05
N ILE A 813 -11.84 -6.37 -16.74
CA ILE A 813 -10.93 -5.40 -16.14
C ILE A 813 -10.45 -5.91 -14.78
N ASP A 814 -9.18 -5.64 -14.48
CA ASP A 814 -8.60 -5.76 -13.16
C ASP A 814 -8.52 -4.36 -12.57
N ASN A 815 -9.10 -4.15 -11.39
CA ASN A 815 -9.11 -2.86 -10.69
C ASN A 815 -7.98 -2.71 -9.66
N ILE A 816 -7.06 -3.69 -9.57
CA ILE A 816 -5.87 -3.65 -8.71
C ILE A 816 -4.80 -2.75 -9.34
N PRO A 817 -4.38 -1.64 -8.67
CA PRO A 817 -3.30 -0.82 -9.17
C PRO A 817 -1.92 -1.48 -9.01
N ALA A 818 -1.03 -1.30 -9.99
CA ALA A 818 0.29 -1.93 -9.99
C ALA A 818 1.27 -1.44 -8.89
N LEU A 819 1.06 -0.22 -8.37
CA LEU A 819 1.92 0.44 -7.37
C LEU A 819 1.14 0.81 -6.11
N SER A 820 1.80 0.76 -4.96
CA SER A 820 1.29 1.23 -3.67
C SER A 820 2.40 2.02 -2.97
N MET A 821 2.64 3.24 -3.44
CA MET A 821 3.75 4.10 -3.02
C MET A 821 3.31 5.38 -2.29
N GLY A 822 2.02 5.52 -1.94
CA GLY A 822 1.48 6.73 -1.31
C GLY A 822 1.44 7.96 -2.22
N LEU A 823 1.49 7.76 -3.55
CA LEU A 823 1.56 8.82 -4.54
C LEU A 823 0.25 9.61 -4.65
N ARG A 824 0.39 10.93 -4.76
CA ARG A 824 -0.72 11.91 -4.83
C ARG A 824 -0.31 13.25 -5.45
N MET A 825 0.74 13.25 -6.26
CA MET A 825 1.22 14.45 -6.95
C MET A 825 0.37 14.80 -8.19
N GLY A 826 -0.18 13.79 -8.87
CA GLY A 826 -0.82 13.98 -10.17
C GLY A 826 0.22 14.05 -11.28
N GLU A 827 -0.03 14.87 -12.30
CA GLU A 827 0.84 15.12 -13.46
C GLU A 827 1.21 13.86 -14.28
N GLY A 828 0.55 12.71 -14.08
CA GLY A 828 0.99 11.45 -14.72
C GLY A 828 2.19 10.76 -14.03
N THR A 829 2.62 11.24 -12.86
CA THR A 829 3.85 10.78 -12.18
C THR A 829 3.83 9.31 -11.78
N ALA A 830 2.71 8.79 -11.28
CA ALA A 830 2.58 7.39 -10.91
C ALA A 830 2.48 6.49 -12.14
N ALA A 831 1.81 6.95 -13.18
CA ALA A 831 1.74 6.24 -14.44
C ALA A 831 3.10 6.19 -15.17
N LEU A 832 3.89 7.26 -15.12
CA LEU A 832 5.28 7.29 -15.60
C LEU A 832 6.16 6.28 -14.86
N LEU A 833 6.01 6.15 -13.53
CA LEU A 833 6.71 5.14 -12.72
C LEU A 833 6.28 3.70 -13.03
N ALA A 834 5.10 3.49 -13.61
CA ALA A 834 4.61 2.18 -14.01
C ALA A 834 4.98 1.79 -15.46
N VAL A 835 5.58 2.68 -16.27
CA VAL A 835 6.04 2.35 -17.63
C VAL A 835 7.04 1.17 -17.66
N PRO A 836 8.02 1.05 -16.74
CA PRO A 836 8.88 -0.14 -16.63
C PRO A 836 8.11 -1.43 -16.31
N ILE A 837 7.00 -1.35 -15.58
CA ILE A 837 6.13 -2.50 -15.27
C ILE A 837 5.39 -2.96 -16.54
N LEU A 838 4.88 -2.02 -17.35
CA LEU A 838 4.26 -2.36 -18.64
C LEU A 838 5.26 -2.99 -19.61
N ARG A 839 6.47 -2.45 -19.70
CA ARG A 839 7.58 -3.04 -20.49
C ARG A 839 7.97 -4.43 -19.98
N SER A 840 8.05 -4.61 -18.67
CA SER A 840 8.33 -5.93 -18.07
C SER A 840 7.24 -6.95 -18.39
N SER A 841 5.97 -6.52 -18.42
CA SER A 841 4.82 -7.37 -18.79
C SER A 841 4.92 -7.85 -20.24
N ALA A 842 5.31 -6.97 -21.16
CA ALA A 842 5.56 -7.31 -22.56
C ALA A 842 6.70 -8.32 -22.75
N ASN A 843 7.82 -8.10 -22.06
CA ASN A 843 9.01 -8.95 -22.15
C ASN A 843 8.75 -10.34 -21.55
N VAL A 844 8.00 -10.43 -20.44
CA VAL A 844 7.56 -11.71 -19.85
C VAL A 844 6.80 -12.58 -20.86
N LEU A 845 5.92 -11.99 -21.68
CA LEU A 845 5.18 -12.74 -22.69
C LEU A 845 6.05 -13.14 -23.90
N SER A 846 6.98 -12.26 -24.28
CA SER A 846 7.78 -12.36 -25.50
C SER A 846 8.96 -13.33 -25.34
N ASP A 847 9.70 -13.20 -24.24
CA ASP A 847 11.05 -13.74 -24.08
C ASP A 847 11.11 -14.94 -23.12
N MET A 848 10.08 -15.12 -22.28
CA MET A 848 10.04 -16.24 -21.34
C MET A 848 9.76 -17.55 -22.08
N ALA A 849 10.62 -18.53 -21.84
CA ALA A 849 10.47 -19.89 -22.35
C ALA A 849 9.24 -20.59 -21.72
N THR A 850 8.70 -21.61 -22.38
CA THR A 850 7.74 -22.54 -21.74
C THR A 850 8.46 -23.49 -20.79
N ILE A 851 7.72 -24.15 -19.88
CA ILE A 851 8.30 -25.22 -19.05
C ILE A 851 8.97 -26.30 -19.93
N GLN A 852 8.34 -26.63 -21.06
CA GLN A 852 8.85 -27.66 -21.98
C GLN A 852 10.17 -27.23 -22.65
N ASP A 853 10.29 -25.98 -23.08
CA ASP A 853 11.50 -25.43 -23.71
C ASP A 853 12.73 -25.42 -22.76
N ILE A 854 12.52 -25.43 -21.44
CA ILE A 854 13.60 -25.52 -20.43
C ILE A 854 13.98 -26.98 -20.14
N LEU A 855 13.03 -27.92 -20.30
CA LEU A 855 13.25 -29.35 -20.05
C LEU A 855 13.86 -30.10 -21.26
N SER A 856 13.91 -29.46 -22.43
CA SER A 856 14.52 -29.96 -23.68
C SER A 856 15.94 -29.46 -23.92
#